data_AF-A0A1F3J4V8-F1
#
_entry.id   AF-A0A1F3J4V8-F1
#
_cell.length_a   1.000
_cell.length_b   1.000
_cell.length_c   1.000
_cell.angle_alpha   90.00
_cell.angle_beta   90.00
_cell.angle_gamma   90.00
#
_symmetry.space_group_name_H-M   'P 1'
#
loop_
_entity.id
_entity.type
_entity.pdbx_description
1 polymer ?
#
loop_
_entity_poly.entity_id
_entity_poly.type
_entity_poly.pdbx_seq_one_letter_code
_entity_poly.pdbx_strand_id
1 'polypeptide(L)'
;MLTKNAGADGWNAGAESVNKLAKGQDGWVEFKIQEVTKKKMLGFSYEYSSSIVYDSLKFGFLFDFSGSTRVLKTKKLTVLTTLGTYDLNDIFRIEKVGTKLLFLKNGVKIDSCTTISNSYDLFVDAQIYSYGGQFHQVKTSFAVQDSVIVYPNKDARIASNSTLNFGTDTFFWAVKSTNRVPYNYRSLIQFDMPSLPANARIVNADLSLYGVDGYSPAQMGHRCETNCISNASKVYLNTATWDESTVTYTYAPAYNTSIYSVLPASPGTSYDYTNYKVDMNNLVNYWFAGTYTNYGVTMVLDNESYYYTQLQFRSSDNAVTSERPKVVIKYYIGTKYYVNDNFTSGDVFCKAVGNSGNSGLSPYSPKASVSTILSTYILGPKDTIFVDAGTYTEAITFTSADCGSSLGQLVVHGAGKNYTTINNAASNHNIYLNNADYVTIENLKLNNTQTGSYFNINNSYSENMIVKNDSLIHSGNSNIVINGNSLVISGTANNAIIQNCFIVGKSAGKTLISVTGACSNLYLSSNTIQSLHDNTMAIQINYLYSTIYSKPNNPTICNNIISVDSIGIKVNGHASAIIDKIVLINNKISLASTGNSTYGVFINYSGSSSSYIDTISGNTIISGGYGIKASYLKYAKVYNNYLVNNTNGISLTSSQDNLFAYNNFRNAQTNFIGTTSDVPTNTTLSDNIFVSTGNSSYYNLSLISGTFASCDYNCFYNPNGAKVAVHGGIQYNTLSSWQGKDHYSGTGNGDEHSISADPLYSDPVTDDLDIDLFSPCTQAGSAISGINADIYNRVRRSLPSIGANEPILFLNIPVLKNNILADEDTVMATLTGSGIDTTFFVPDTFMVYPTVPLEGYLSYEISFEGDTSLIDDSSIGFRVNSLGIIDSVYEKRGSSQYPLDPAYYTLLNLNRGIAASAIMKVLPAYTKLNEVLDGGYYIAVGRRVKFYYWEEYNVSDNPDKYLEYKIYDKEMNIIASVSSDGSQTPSNAPLSVIMKGQNKVTLNLTGIPGFVAGEYYIIEVSNSKNELTYLRFKL
;
A
#
# COMPACT_ATOMS: atom_id res chain seq x y z
N MET A 1 5.74 -14.95 -21.49
CA MET A 1 6.85 -15.07 -22.46
C MET A 1 6.81 -16.48 -23.02
N LEU A 2 6.83 -16.63 -24.35
CA LEU A 2 6.84 -17.92 -25.03
C LEU A 2 8.20 -18.11 -25.70
N THR A 3 8.90 -19.22 -25.42
CA THR A 3 10.26 -19.49 -25.90
C THR A 3 10.38 -20.93 -26.40
N LYS A 4 11.03 -21.13 -27.55
CA LYS A 4 11.42 -22.47 -28.00
C LYS A 4 12.68 -22.95 -27.30
N ASN A 5 12.56 -24.05 -26.55
CA ASN A 5 13.67 -24.69 -25.84
C ASN A 5 14.20 -25.96 -26.53
N ALA A 6 13.52 -26.47 -27.57
CA ALA A 6 13.97 -27.64 -28.32
C ALA A 6 15.20 -27.32 -29.18
N GLY A 7 16.31 -28.06 -29.00
CA GLY A 7 17.66 -27.70 -29.44
C GLY A 7 17.97 -27.71 -30.94
N ALA A 8 16.97 -27.87 -31.82
CA ALA A 8 17.16 -27.82 -33.27
C ALA A 8 16.12 -26.92 -33.95
N ASP A 9 16.56 -26.24 -35.01
CA ASP A 9 15.71 -25.44 -35.88
C ASP A 9 14.70 -26.34 -36.62
N GLY A 10 13.42 -25.97 -36.57
CA GLY A 10 12.35 -26.75 -37.17
C GLY A 10 10.95 -26.31 -36.73
N TRP A 11 9.95 -26.54 -37.58
CA TRP A 11 8.53 -26.35 -37.24
C TRP A 11 8.01 -27.51 -36.38
N ASN A 12 8.58 -27.65 -35.18
CA ASN A 12 8.25 -28.68 -34.20
C ASN A 12 8.04 -28.09 -32.80
N ALA A 13 7.81 -26.77 -32.72
CA ALA A 13 7.45 -26.09 -31.48
C ALA A 13 6.32 -25.08 -31.77
N GLY A 14 5.22 -25.22 -31.02
CA GLY A 14 4.05 -24.38 -31.16
C GLY A 14 3.31 -24.23 -29.84
N ALA A 15 2.44 -23.23 -29.76
CA ALA A 15 1.60 -22.97 -28.59
C ALA A 15 0.29 -22.30 -29.03
N GLU A 16 -0.80 -22.73 -28.41
CA GLU A 16 -2.14 -22.21 -28.66
C GLU A 16 -2.69 -21.54 -27.39
N SER A 17 -3.46 -20.46 -27.54
CA SER A 17 -4.11 -19.81 -26.42
C SER A 17 -5.34 -20.59 -25.97
N VAL A 18 -5.51 -20.70 -24.65
CA VAL A 18 -6.73 -21.21 -24.03
C VAL A 18 -7.91 -20.26 -24.31
N ASN A 19 -7.67 -18.95 -24.24
CA ASN A 19 -8.68 -17.93 -24.53
C ASN A 19 -8.97 -17.87 -26.04
N LYS A 20 -10.24 -17.68 -26.38
CA LYS A 20 -10.73 -17.59 -27.76
C LYS A 20 -11.52 -16.31 -27.99
N LEU A 21 -11.42 -15.77 -29.19
CA LEU A 21 -12.42 -14.87 -29.75
C LEU A 21 -13.63 -15.70 -30.15
N ALA A 22 -14.77 -15.47 -29.52
CA ALA A 22 -15.99 -16.19 -29.84
C ALA A 22 -16.42 -15.92 -31.30
N LYS A 23 -17.04 -16.92 -31.92
CA LYS A 23 -17.56 -16.84 -33.28
C LYS A 23 -18.43 -15.59 -33.51
N GLY A 24 -18.22 -14.94 -34.64
CA GLY A 24 -18.95 -13.71 -35.03
C GLY A 24 -18.54 -12.44 -34.29
N GLN A 25 -17.63 -12.48 -33.32
CA GLN A 25 -17.20 -11.30 -32.57
C GLN A 25 -16.01 -10.59 -33.22
N ASP A 26 -15.84 -9.33 -32.85
CA ASP A 26 -14.67 -8.52 -33.15
C ASP A 26 -13.63 -8.64 -32.04
N GLY A 27 -12.36 -8.58 -32.40
CA GLY A 27 -11.27 -8.67 -31.43
C GLY A 27 -9.90 -8.76 -32.08
N TRP A 28 -8.86 -8.74 -31.25
CA TRP A 28 -7.48 -8.65 -31.74
C TRP A 28 -6.48 -9.42 -30.87
N VAL A 29 -5.36 -9.75 -31.49
CA VAL A 29 -4.11 -10.17 -30.83
C VAL A 29 -3.01 -9.16 -31.18
N GLU A 30 -2.22 -8.75 -30.18
CA GLU A 30 -1.12 -7.81 -30.33
C GLU A 30 0.11 -8.31 -29.58
N PHE A 31 1.29 -8.07 -30.14
CA PHE A 31 2.56 -8.44 -29.51
C PHE A 31 3.68 -7.51 -29.98
N LYS A 32 4.71 -7.39 -29.15
CA LYS A 32 5.90 -6.59 -29.43
C LYS A 32 7.07 -7.49 -29.79
N ILE A 33 7.78 -7.17 -30.88
CA ILE A 33 8.99 -7.88 -31.28
C ILE A 33 10.14 -7.47 -30.37
N GLN A 34 10.66 -8.41 -29.60
CA GLN A 34 11.84 -8.23 -28.73
C GLN A 34 13.04 -9.05 -29.19
N GLU A 35 12.94 -9.66 -30.36
CA GLU A 35 13.94 -10.55 -30.93
C GLU A 35 13.71 -10.64 -32.45
N VAL A 36 14.74 -10.41 -33.27
CA VAL A 36 14.66 -10.17 -34.73
C VAL A 36 15.51 -11.09 -35.62
N THR A 37 16.20 -12.04 -35.02
CA THR A 37 17.18 -12.97 -35.60
C THR A 37 16.70 -14.42 -35.64
N LYS A 38 15.40 -14.67 -35.40
CA LYS A 38 14.83 -16.02 -35.33
C LYS A 38 13.57 -16.10 -36.16
N LYS A 39 13.43 -17.22 -36.88
CA LYS A 39 12.25 -17.50 -37.69
C LYS A 39 11.08 -17.98 -36.82
N LYS A 40 9.93 -17.31 -36.92
CA LYS A 40 8.74 -17.55 -36.09
C LYS A 40 7.48 -16.97 -36.73
N MET A 41 6.31 -17.41 -36.29
CA MET A 41 5.01 -16.85 -36.71
C MET A 41 3.97 -16.89 -35.60
N LEU A 42 3.05 -15.94 -35.61
CA LEU A 42 1.95 -15.83 -34.64
C LEU A 42 0.71 -15.21 -35.27
N GLY A 43 -0.47 -15.71 -34.90
CA GLY A 43 -1.74 -15.12 -35.29
C GLY A 43 -2.94 -15.98 -34.93
N PHE A 44 -4.01 -15.95 -35.73
CA PHE A 44 -5.25 -16.69 -35.49
C PHE A 44 -5.30 -18.04 -36.19
N SER A 45 -5.91 -18.99 -35.48
CA SER A 45 -6.40 -20.26 -36.02
C SER A 45 -7.79 -20.59 -35.48
N TYR A 46 -8.47 -21.54 -36.11
CA TYR A 46 -9.78 -22.08 -35.71
C TYR A 46 -9.82 -23.62 -35.74
N GLU A 47 -8.75 -24.28 -36.16
CA GLU A 47 -8.63 -25.74 -36.22
C GLU A 47 -7.50 -26.17 -35.29
N TYR A 48 -7.84 -26.97 -34.27
CA TYR A 48 -6.85 -27.61 -33.42
C TYR A 48 -6.02 -28.57 -34.26
N SER A 49 -4.72 -28.34 -34.37
CA SER A 49 -3.84 -29.30 -35.02
C SER A 49 -3.41 -30.35 -34.00
N SER A 50 -3.70 -31.62 -34.26
CA SER A 50 -3.16 -32.76 -33.50
C SER A 50 -1.64 -32.93 -33.63
N SER A 51 -0.97 -32.08 -34.42
CA SER A 51 0.46 -32.07 -34.66
C SER A 51 0.96 -30.63 -34.81
N ILE A 52 2.14 -30.36 -34.25
CA ILE A 52 2.81 -29.06 -34.25
C ILE A 52 3.35 -28.80 -35.66
N VAL A 53 2.49 -28.43 -36.62
CA VAL A 53 2.88 -28.29 -38.03
C VAL A 53 2.69 -26.85 -38.47
N TYR A 54 3.59 -26.39 -39.35
CA TYR A 54 3.56 -25.08 -40.02
C TYR A 54 2.18 -24.65 -40.56
N ASP A 55 1.25 -25.56 -40.83
CA ASP A 55 -0.07 -25.28 -41.39
C ASP A 55 -1.22 -25.23 -40.37
N SER A 56 -0.92 -25.36 -39.07
CA SER A 56 -1.89 -25.13 -37.99
C SER A 56 -2.37 -23.68 -37.97
N LEU A 57 -1.44 -22.73 -38.18
CA LEU A 57 -1.72 -21.31 -38.15
C LEU A 57 -2.36 -20.86 -39.48
N LYS A 58 -3.57 -20.30 -39.40
CA LYS A 58 -4.34 -19.89 -40.58
C LYS A 58 -4.08 -18.44 -40.98
N PHE A 59 -4.02 -17.51 -40.03
CA PHE A 59 -3.88 -16.09 -40.31
C PHE A 59 -2.84 -15.46 -39.40
N GLY A 60 -1.70 -14.99 -39.91
CA GLY A 60 -0.60 -14.59 -39.03
C GLY A 60 0.43 -13.68 -39.66
N PHE A 61 1.31 -13.17 -38.82
CA PHE A 61 2.60 -12.66 -39.27
C PHE A 61 3.63 -13.77 -39.21
N LEU A 62 4.43 -13.88 -40.28
CA LEU A 62 5.63 -14.70 -40.33
C LEU A 62 6.84 -13.77 -40.38
N PHE A 63 7.70 -13.94 -39.38
CA PHE A 63 8.98 -13.26 -39.25
C PHE A 63 10.05 -14.22 -39.75
N ASP A 64 10.51 -13.98 -40.98
CA ASP A 64 11.54 -14.79 -41.61
C ASP A 64 12.90 -14.18 -41.28
N PHE A 65 13.84 -15.03 -40.90
CA PHE A 65 15.24 -14.66 -40.73
C PHE A 65 16.10 -15.76 -41.34
N SER A 66 16.93 -15.38 -42.32
CA SER A 66 17.86 -16.28 -42.98
C SER A 66 19.18 -15.55 -43.19
N GLY A 67 20.23 -16.00 -42.49
CA GLY A 67 21.56 -15.38 -42.50
C GLY A 67 21.57 -14.01 -41.83
N SER A 68 21.22 -12.97 -42.58
CA SER A 68 21.23 -11.56 -42.16
C SER A 68 19.98 -10.76 -42.56
N THR A 69 19.04 -11.37 -43.31
CA THR A 69 17.90 -10.67 -43.89
C THR A 69 16.63 -10.89 -43.07
N ARG A 70 15.96 -9.80 -42.70
CA ARG A 70 14.67 -9.80 -41.99
C ARG A 70 13.54 -9.60 -42.99
N VAL A 71 12.67 -10.59 -43.15
CA VAL A 71 11.51 -10.48 -44.05
C VAL A 71 10.22 -10.67 -43.28
N LEU A 72 9.36 -9.66 -43.32
CA LEU A 72 8.00 -9.70 -42.80
C LEU A 72 7.06 -10.24 -43.88
N LYS A 73 6.29 -11.27 -43.52
CA LYS A 73 5.23 -11.82 -44.37
C LYS A 73 3.92 -11.92 -43.59
N THR A 74 2.79 -11.88 -44.30
CA THR A 74 1.50 -12.32 -43.76
C THR A 74 1.14 -13.69 -44.32
N LYS A 75 0.65 -14.57 -43.45
CA LYS A 75 0.01 -15.84 -43.81
C LYS A 75 -1.50 -15.63 -43.80
N LYS A 76 -2.17 -15.97 -44.90
CA LYS A 76 -3.62 -15.93 -45.06
C LYS A 76 -4.06 -17.27 -45.67
N LEU A 77 -4.50 -18.17 -44.82
CA LEU A 77 -4.62 -19.60 -45.13
C LEU A 77 -3.29 -20.15 -45.66
N THR A 78 -3.26 -20.66 -46.89
CA THR A 78 -2.06 -21.18 -47.54
C THR A 78 -1.21 -20.11 -48.24
N VAL A 79 -1.70 -18.86 -48.33
CA VAL A 79 -1.05 -17.77 -49.07
C VAL A 79 -0.08 -17.00 -48.17
N LEU A 80 1.15 -16.81 -48.64
CA LEU A 80 2.15 -15.91 -48.03
C LEU A 80 2.32 -14.65 -48.87
N THR A 81 2.21 -13.48 -48.25
CA THR A 81 2.48 -12.18 -48.89
C THR A 81 3.67 -11.51 -48.22
N THR A 82 4.68 -11.10 -48.98
CA THR A 82 5.84 -10.35 -48.44
C THR A 82 5.48 -8.88 -48.34
N LEU A 83 5.67 -8.28 -47.15
CA LEU A 83 5.28 -6.89 -46.86
C LEU A 83 6.47 -5.96 -46.64
N GLY A 84 7.67 -6.49 -46.39
CA GLY A 84 8.89 -5.69 -46.17
C GLY A 84 9.75 -6.27 -45.04
N THR A 85 10.27 -5.39 -44.18
CA THR A 85 11.15 -5.73 -43.05
C THR A 85 10.49 -5.43 -41.70
N TYR A 86 11.12 -5.90 -40.62
CA TYR A 86 10.71 -5.66 -39.23
C TYR A 86 11.93 -5.42 -38.35
N ASP A 87 11.75 -4.64 -37.29
CA ASP A 87 12.80 -4.19 -36.37
C ASP A 87 12.47 -4.50 -34.92
N LEU A 88 13.50 -4.36 -34.08
CA LEU A 88 13.35 -4.54 -32.65
C LEU A 88 12.39 -3.48 -32.12
N ASN A 89 11.47 -3.88 -31.26
CA ASN A 89 10.39 -3.08 -30.67
C ASN A 89 9.20 -2.75 -31.57
N ASP A 90 9.16 -3.20 -32.83
CA ASP A 90 7.95 -3.12 -33.65
C ASP A 90 6.76 -3.83 -32.96
N ILE A 91 5.57 -3.23 -33.04
CA ILE A 91 4.31 -3.77 -32.52
C ILE A 91 3.48 -4.30 -33.69
N PHE A 92 3.06 -5.55 -33.60
CA PHE A 92 2.23 -6.20 -34.60
C PHE A 92 0.87 -6.55 -34.02
N ARG A 93 -0.19 -6.27 -34.78
CA ARG A 93 -1.57 -6.59 -34.42
C ARG A 93 -2.29 -7.26 -35.57
N ILE A 94 -3.07 -8.30 -35.23
CA ILE A 94 -4.04 -8.90 -36.13
C ILE A 94 -5.41 -8.68 -35.50
N GLU A 95 -6.30 -8.07 -36.25
CA GLU A 95 -7.60 -7.62 -35.77
C GLU A 95 -8.71 -8.13 -36.68
N LYS A 96 -9.75 -8.68 -36.07
CA LYS A 96 -10.99 -9.07 -36.73
C LYS A 96 -12.05 -7.99 -36.52
N VAL A 97 -12.61 -7.50 -37.62
CA VAL A 97 -13.73 -6.55 -37.66
C VAL A 97 -14.78 -7.06 -38.64
N GLY A 98 -15.93 -7.48 -38.13
CA GLY A 98 -16.93 -8.22 -38.88
C GLY A 98 -16.31 -9.44 -39.56
N THR A 99 -16.33 -9.49 -40.89
CA THR A 99 -15.75 -10.57 -41.71
C THR A 99 -14.32 -10.31 -42.19
N LYS A 100 -13.71 -9.19 -41.78
CA LYS A 100 -12.38 -8.77 -42.23
C LYS A 100 -11.30 -9.06 -41.18
N LEU A 101 -10.11 -9.46 -41.64
CA LEU A 101 -8.86 -9.32 -40.86
C LEU A 101 -8.06 -8.12 -41.34
N LEU A 102 -7.56 -7.36 -40.39
CA LEU A 102 -6.60 -6.29 -40.60
C LEU A 102 -5.26 -6.72 -39.99
N PHE A 103 -4.19 -6.51 -40.74
CA PHE A 103 -2.81 -6.73 -40.29
C PHE A 103 -2.14 -5.38 -40.15
N LEU A 104 -1.68 -5.07 -38.93
CA LEU A 104 -1.12 -3.77 -38.59
C LEU A 104 0.29 -3.88 -38.04
N LYS A 105 1.15 -2.93 -38.44
CA LYS A 105 2.50 -2.71 -37.92
C LYS A 105 2.57 -1.29 -37.36
N ASN A 106 2.93 -1.16 -36.08
CA ASN A 106 3.01 0.12 -35.35
C ASN A 106 1.73 0.97 -35.50
N GLY A 107 0.58 0.30 -35.49
CA GLY A 107 -0.74 0.92 -35.64
C GLY A 107 -1.18 1.24 -37.07
N VAL A 108 -0.31 1.05 -38.06
CA VAL A 108 -0.64 1.29 -39.47
C VAL A 108 -1.06 -0.02 -40.13
N LYS A 109 -2.22 -0.03 -40.80
CA LYS A 109 -2.65 -1.18 -41.62
C LYS A 109 -1.71 -1.38 -42.80
N ILE A 110 -1.10 -2.56 -42.87
CA ILE A 110 -0.16 -2.94 -43.93
C ILE A 110 -0.70 -4.06 -44.84
N ASP A 111 -1.73 -4.80 -44.41
CA ASP A 111 -2.41 -5.82 -45.21
C ASP A 111 -3.82 -6.11 -44.64
N SER A 112 -4.66 -6.82 -45.40
CA SER A 112 -6.00 -7.25 -44.95
C SER A 112 -6.53 -8.47 -45.73
N CYS A 113 -7.57 -9.11 -45.23
CA CYS A 113 -8.39 -10.06 -46.01
C CYS A 113 -9.88 -9.99 -45.63
N THR A 114 -10.76 -10.35 -46.57
CA THR A 114 -12.23 -10.15 -46.49
C THR A 114 -13.04 -11.40 -46.18
N THR A 115 -12.42 -12.57 -46.03
CA THR A 115 -13.10 -13.86 -45.89
C THR A 115 -12.61 -14.63 -44.67
N ILE A 116 -13.12 -14.25 -43.50
CA ILE A 116 -13.20 -15.18 -42.37
C ILE A 116 -14.66 -15.55 -42.16
N SER A 117 -14.93 -16.84 -42.03
CA SER A 117 -16.24 -17.30 -41.58
C SER A 117 -16.49 -16.83 -40.15
N ASN A 118 -17.65 -16.23 -39.92
CA ASN A 118 -18.14 -15.91 -38.57
C ASN A 118 -18.65 -17.15 -37.81
N SER A 119 -18.48 -18.35 -38.38
CA SER A 119 -18.96 -19.61 -37.80
C SER A 119 -17.97 -20.24 -36.82
N TYR A 120 -16.73 -19.75 -36.72
CA TYR A 120 -15.70 -20.35 -35.87
C TYR A 120 -15.23 -19.44 -34.75
N ASP A 121 -14.91 -20.04 -33.61
CA ASP A 121 -14.09 -19.39 -32.59
C ASP A 121 -12.64 -19.30 -33.09
N LEU A 122 -11.95 -18.19 -32.79
CA LEU A 122 -10.55 -18.00 -33.12
C LEU A 122 -9.70 -18.05 -31.86
N PHE A 123 -8.58 -18.77 -31.87
CA PHE A 123 -7.56 -18.72 -30.83
C PHE A 123 -6.25 -18.20 -31.40
N VAL A 124 -5.36 -17.74 -30.53
CA VAL A 124 -3.99 -17.39 -30.90
C VAL A 124 -3.19 -18.67 -31.05
N ASP A 125 -2.55 -18.83 -32.20
CA ASP A 125 -1.58 -19.89 -32.48
C ASP A 125 -0.22 -19.24 -32.75
N ALA A 126 0.84 -19.80 -32.19
CA ALA A 126 2.21 -19.39 -32.37
C ALA A 126 3.06 -20.60 -32.75
N GLN A 127 3.85 -20.47 -33.80
CA GLN A 127 4.79 -21.50 -34.25
C GLN A 127 6.20 -20.90 -34.29
N ILE A 128 7.18 -21.60 -33.72
CA ILE A 128 8.56 -21.10 -33.60
C ILE A 128 9.52 -22.09 -34.27
N TYR A 129 10.17 -21.63 -35.33
CA TYR A 129 11.11 -22.45 -36.09
C TYR A 129 12.49 -22.47 -35.42
N SER A 130 13.11 -21.31 -35.23
CA SER A 130 14.50 -21.25 -34.78
C SER A 130 14.65 -21.43 -33.28
N TYR A 131 15.69 -22.16 -32.86
CA TYR A 131 16.07 -22.36 -31.46
C TYR A 131 16.29 -21.02 -30.74
N GLY A 132 15.66 -20.88 -29.57
CA GLY A 132 15.67 -19.64 -28.79
C GLY A 132 14.77 -18.52 -29.34
N GLY A 133 13.95 -18.78 -30.37
CA GLY A 133 12.94 -17.84 -30.84
C GLY A 133 11.87 -17.57 -29.78
N GLN A 134 11.43 -16.31 -29.69
CA GLN A 134 10.59 -15.82 -28.59
C GLN A 134 9.46 -14.88 -29.03
N PHE A 135 8.33 -14.97 -28.31
CA PHE A 135 7.27 -13.95 -28.28
C PHE A 135 7.07 -13.43 -26.85
N HIS A 136 6.98 -12.11 -26.72
CA HIS A 136 6.81 -11.42 -25.45
C HIS A 136 5.52 -10.60 -25.45
N GLN A 137 4.93 -10.47 -24.26
CA GLN A 137 3.77 -9.60 -24.01
C GLN A 137 2.66 -9.77 -25.06
N VAL A 138 2.36 -11.00 -25.47
CA VAL A 138 1.22 -11.29 -26.34
C VAL A 138 -0.05 -10.95 -25.56
N LYS A 139 -0.82 -9.99 -26.07
CA LYS A 139 -2.06 -9.50 -25.49
C LYS A 139 -3.19 -9.81 -26.45
N THR A 140 -4.36 -10.08 -25.90
CA THR A 140 -5.59 -10.21 -26.67
C THR A 140 -6.68 -9.31 -26.11
N SER A 141 -7.69 -9.06 -26.93
CA SER A 141 -8.97 -8.49 -26.51
C SER A 141 -9.95 -9.52 -25.96
N PHE A 142 -9.54 -10.80 -25.89
CA PHE A 142 -10.46 -11.90 -25.61
C PHE A 142 -10.71 -12.00 -24.13
N ALA A 143 -11.95 -12.31 -23.81
CA ALA A 143 -12.39 -12.58 -22.47
C ALA A 143 -11.62 -13.77 -21.85
N VAL A 144 -11.46 -13.72 -20.53
CA VAL A 144 -10.79 -14.72 -19.70
C VAL A 144 -11.67 -15.95 -19.60
N GLN A 145 -11.10 -17.13 -19.84
CA GLN A 145 -11.81 -18.39 -19.58
C GLN A 145 -11.91 -18.63 -18.08
N ASP A 146 -13.13 -18.87 -17.60
CA ASP A 146 -13.42 -19.32 -16.25
C ASP A 146 -14.22 -20.63 -16.32
N SER A 147 -14.38 -21.31 -15.19
CA SER A 147 -15.18 -22.54 -15.13
C SER A 147 -15.89 -22.73 -13.81
N VAL A 148 -17.05 -23.37 -13.87
CA VAL A 148 -17.80 -23.81 -12.69
C VAL A 148 -18.14 -25.30 -12.82
N ILE A 149 -18.07 -26.01 -11.70
CA ILE A 149 -18.50 -27.40 -11.59
C ILE A 149 -19.89 -27.41 -10.97
N VAL A 150 -20.82 -28.08 -11.63
CA VAL A 150 -22.21 -28.20 -11.22
C VAL A 150 -22.52 -29.66 -10.94
N TYR A 151 -22.95 -29.95 -9.72
CA TYR A 151 -23.40 -31.28 -9.32
C TYR A 151 -24.92 -31.39 -9.49
N PRO A 152 -25.45 -32.59 -9.76
CA PRO A 152 -26.89 -32.80 -9.80
C PRO A 152 -27.49 -32.56 -8.42
N ASN A 153 -28.68 -31.97 -8.39
CA ASN A 153 -29.45 -31.82 -7.15
C ASN A 153 -30.43 -32.96 -6.91
N LYS A 154 -30.77 -33.72 -7.96
CA LYS A 154 -31.53 -34.96 -7.89
C LYS A 154 -31.33 -35.82 -9.13
N ASP A 155 -31.41 -37.13 -8.96
CA ASP A 155 -31.50 -38.11 -10.03
C ASP A 155 -32.40 -39.30 -9.67
N ALA A 156 -32.88 -40.02 -10.67
CA ALA A 156 -33.71 -41.19 -10.42
C ALA A 156 -33.60 -42.18 -11.57
N ARG A 157 -33.63 -43.47 -11.25
CA ARG A 157 -33.90 -44.51 -12.24
C ARG A 157 -35.41 -44.74 -12.33
N ILE A 158 -35.91 -45.00 -13.53
CA ILE A 158 -37.31 -45.39 -13.79
C ILE A 158 -37.35 -46.68 -14.59
N ALA A 159 -38.39 -47.48 -14.33
CA ALA A 159 -38.48 -48.85 -14.80
C ALA A 159 -39.85 -49.21 -15.37
N SER A 160 -39.92 -49.59 -16.65
CA SER A 160 -41.20 -49.86 -17.32
C SER A 160 -41.92 -51.11 -16.79
N ASN A 161 -41.22 -51.97 -16.06
CA ASN A 161 -41.76 -53.18 -15.44
C ASN A 161 -41.95 -53.06 -13.93
N SER A 162 -41.89 -51.86 -13.36
CA SER A 162 -42.01 -51.63 -11.92
C SER A 162 -42.84 -50.37 -11.64
N THR A 163 -43.59 -50.39 -10.54
CA THR A 163 -44.25 -49.21 -9.97
C THR A 163 -43.43 -48.58 -8.84
N LEU A 164 -42.28 -49.16 -8.48
CA LEU A 164 -41.42 -48.64 -7.42
C LEU A 164 -40.70 -47.36 -7.87
N ASN A 165 -40.44 -46.49 -6.91
CA ASN A 165 -39.53 -45.36 -7.05
C ASN A 165 -38.09 -45.84 -6.81
N PHE A 166 -37.15 -45.32 -7.61
CA PHE A 166 -35.71 -45.59 -7.48
C PHE A 166 -34.91 -44.28 -7.45
N GLY A 167 -35.41 -43.28 -6.71
CA GLY A 167 -34.75 -41.97 -6.54
C GLY A 167 -33.62 -41.95 -5.52
N THR A 168 -33.23 -43.11 -4.97
CA THR A 168 -32.04 -43.26 -4.08
C THR A 168 -31.07 -44.31 -4.63
N ASP A 169 -31.29 -44.72 -5.88
CA ASP A 169 -30.50 -45.77 -6.51
C ASP A 169 -29.12 -45.24 -6.84
N THR A 170 -28.08 -46.00 -6.51
CA THR A 170 -26.68 -45.61 -6.74
C THR A 170 -26.27 -45.65 -8.22
N PHE A 171 -27.19 -46.01 -9.13
CA PHE A 171 -26.91 -46.15 -10.55
C PHE A 171 -27.80 -45.30 -11.48
N PHE A 172 -27.16 -44.76 -12.52
CA PHE A 172 -27.74 -43.99 -13.60
C PHE A 172 -27.70 -44.78 -14.92
N TRP A 173 -28.86 -45.17 -15.45
CA TRP A 173 -29.04 -46.24 -16.44
C TRP A 173 -29.77 -45.80 -17.72
N ALA A 174 -29.41 -46.45 -18.82
CA ALA A 174 -30.31 -46.69 -19.95
C ALA A 174 -30.20 -48.17 -20.37
N VAL A 175 -31.31 -48.90 -20.33
CA VAL A 175 -31.33 -50.37 -20.55
C VAL A 175 -32.52 -50.77 -21.40
N LYS A 176 -32.30 -51.68 -22.34
CA LYS A 176 -33.32 -52.52 -22.97
C LYS A 176 -33.01 -53.97 -22.68
N SER A 177 -33.91 -54.68 -22.02
CA SER A 177 -33.69 -56.09 -21.68
C SER A 177 -34.99 -56.88 -21.65
N THR A 178 -34.88 -58.19 -21.47
CA THR A 178 -36.01 -59.10 -21.34
C THR A 178 -35.68 -60.17 -20.31
N ASN A 179 -36.64 -60.43 -19.41
CA ASN A 179 -36.65 -61.63 -18.60
C ASN A 179 -38.05 -62.25 -18.73
N ARG A 180 -38.34 -62.80 -19.91
CA ARG A 180 -39.66 -63.23 -20.43
C ARG A 180 -40.58 -62.12 -20.93
N VAL A 181 -40.51 -60.91 -20.36
CA VAL A 181 -41.23 -59.71 -20.83
C VAL A 181 -40.24 -58.56 -21.08
N PRO A 182 -40.32 -57.85 -22.21
CA PRO A 182 -39.51 -56.67 -22.50
C PRO A 182 -39.66 -55.56 -21.46
N TYR A 183 -38.54 -54.96 -21.03
CA TYR A 183 -38.56 -53.78 -20.17
C TYR A 183 -37.46 -52.78 -20.53
N ASN A 184 -37.71 -51.52 -20.16
CA ASN A 184 -36.80 -50.41 -20.31
C ASN A 184 -36.44 -49.84 -18.93
N TYR A 185 -35.14 -49.59 -18.70
CA TYR A 185 -34.69 -48.68 -17.65
C TYR A 185 -34.20 -47.39 -18.28
N ARG A 186 -34.57 -46.27 -17.67
CA ARG A 186 -34.12 -44.92 -18.05
C ARG A 186 -33.74 -44.20 -16.78
N SER A 187 -32.92 -43.16 -16.90
CA SER A 187 -32.59 -42.33 -15.75
C SER A 187 -32.80 -40.86 -16.04
N LEU A 188 -33.24 -40.16 -15.00
CA LEU A 188 -33.47 -38.73 -14.97
C LEU A 188 -32.40 -38.10 -14.10
N ILE A 189 -31.92 -36.93 -14.48
CA ILE A 189 -30.97 -36.17 -13.68
C ILE A 189 -31.24 -34.68 -13.89
N GLN A 190 -31.29 -33.93 -12.79
CA GLN A 190 -31.40 -32.48 -12.80
C GLN A 190 -30.19 -31.87 -12.10
N PHE A 191 -29.74 -30.74 -12.63
CA PHE A 191 -28.63 -29.95 -12.08
C PHE A 191 -29.17 -28.66 -11.49
N ASP A 192 -28.61 -28.21 -10.36
CA ASP A 192 -28.88 -26.87 -9.84
C ASP A 192 -27.93 -25.87 -10.50
N MET A 193 -28.43 -25.15 -11.50
CA MET A 193 -27.59 -24.28 -12.33
C MET A 193 -27.13 -23.07 -11.52
N PRO A 194 -25.81 -22.81 -11.43
CA PRO A 194 -25.31 -21.67 -10.67
C PRO A 194 -25.73 -20.36 -11.35
N SER A 195 -25.89 -19.30 -10.56
CA SER A 195 -25.97 -17.93 -11.09
C SER A 195 -24.64 -17.55 -11.73
N LEU A 196 -24.52 -17.82 -13.03
CA LEU A 196 -23.41 -17.33 -13.84
C LEU A 196 -23.58 -15.81 -14.07
N PRO A 197 -22.47 -15.07 -14.26
CA PRO A 197 -22.57 -13.66 -14.65
C PRO A 197 -23.44 -13.48 -15.88
N ALA A 198 -24.29 -12.45 -15.92
CA ALA A 198 -25.21 -12.24 -17.05
C ALA A 198 -24.49 -12.03 -18.39
N ASN A 199 -23.27 -11.49 -18.35
CA ASN A 199 -22.39 -11.32 -19.51
C ASN A 199 -21.55 -12.58 -19.84
N ALA A 200 -21.66 -13.66 -19.05
CA ALA A 200 -20.91 -14.89 -19.26
C ALA A 200 -21.28 -15.52 -20.60
N ARG A 201 -20.27 -15.94 -21.35
CA ARG A 201 -20.46 -16.63 -22.63
C ARG A 201 -20.05 -18.07 -22.48
N ILE A 202 -21.02 -18.99 -22.42
CA ILE A 202 -20.74 -20.42 -22.30
C ILE A 202 -20.08 -20.90 -23.60
N VAL A 203 -18.91 -21.52 -23.45
CA VAL A 203 -18.09 -22.02 -24.56
C VAL A 203 -18.22 -23.52 -24.66
N ASN A 204 -18.26 -24.18 -23.51
CA ASN A 204 -18.31 -25.63 -23.41
C ASN A 204 -19.02 -26.02 -22.12
N ALA A 205 -19.80 -27.10 -22.18
CA ALA A 205 -20.34 -27.71 -20.98
C ALA A 205 -20.30 -29.24 -21.13
N ASP A 206 -19.49 -29.89 -20.31
CA ASP A 206 -19.31 -31.34 -20.38
C ASP A 206 -19.97 -32.01 -19.17
N LEU A 207 -20.94 -32.89 -19.40
CA LEU A 207 -21.41 -33.83 -18.38
C LEU A 207 -20.43 -35.00 -18.30
N SER A 208 -19.79 -35.15 -17.15
CA SER A 208 -18.96 -36.30 -16.83
C SER A 208 -19.82 -37.39 -16.18
N LEU A 209 -19.81 -38.59 -16.76
CA LEU A 209 -20.46 -39.79 -16.23
C LEU A 209 -19.40 -40.87 -15.99
N TYR A 210 -19.50 -41.58 -14.86
CA TYR A 210 -18.47 -42.54 -14.45
C TYR A 210 -19.02 -43.96 -14.53
N GLY A 211 -18.40 -44.80 -15.38
CA GLY A 211 -18.84 -46.16 -15.68
C GLY A 211 -18.63 -47.09 -14.49
N VAL A 212 -19.62 -47.91 -14.14
CA VAL A 212 -19.61 -48.74 -12.93
C VAL A 212 -18.84 -50.03 -13.14
N ASP A 213 -17.74 -50.22 -12.41
CA ASP A 213 -16.95 -51.45 -12.36
C ASP A 213 -17.41 -52.40 -11.23
N GLY A 214 -17.35 -53.71 -11.48
CA GLY A 214 -17.71 -54.73 -10.47
C GLY A 214 -18.18 -56.07 -11.06
N TYR A 215 -18.21 -57.10 -10.22
CA TYR A 215 -18.81 -58.41 -10.51
C TYR A 215 -19.98 -58.66 -9.54
N SER A 216 -21.14 -58.08 -9.84
CA SER A 216 -22.42 -58.47 -9.24
C SER A 216 -23.52 -58.44 -10.30
N PRO A 217 -24.65 -59.15 -10.11
CA PRO A 217 -25.78 -59.13 -11.07
C PRO A 217 -26.33 -57.73 -11.35
N ALA A 218 -26.07 -56.75 -10.47
CA ALA A 218 -26.51 -55.37 -10.61
C ALA A 218 -25.43 -54.42 -11.18
N GLN A 219 -24.17 -54.86 -11.29
CA GLN A 219 -23.03 -54.06 -11.74
C GLN A 219 -22.41 -54.74 -12.97
N MET A 220 -22.97 -54.44 -14.14
CA MET A 220 -22.58 -55.09 -15.40
C MET A 220 -21.96 -54.11 -16.41
N GLY A 221 -21.77 -52.84 -16.02
CA GLY A 221 -21.14 -51.82 -16.86
C GLY A 221 -21.92 -51.53 -18.15
N HIS A 222 -21.21 -51.09 -19.18
CA HIS A 222 -21.70 -50.92 -20.54
C HIS A 222 -21.69 -52.27 -21.26
N ARG A 223 -22.84 -52.66 -21.81
CA ARG A 223 -23.03 -54.00 -22.39
C ARG A 223 -23.88 -53.98 -23.64
N CYS A 224 -23.53 -54.89 -24.54
CA CYS A 224 -24.22 -55.19 -25.79
C CYS A 224 -24.01 -56.68 -26.08
N GLU A 225 -25.03 -57.55 -25.94
CA GLU A 225 -24.92 -59.01 -26.12
C GLU A 225 -25.39 -59.54 -27.48
N THR A 226 -25.56 -60.88 -27.61
CA THR A 226 -26.09 -61.57 -28.79
C THR A 226 -27.39 -60.94 -29.28
N ASN A 227 -27.38 -60.45 -30.54
CA ASN A 227 -28.44 -59.70 -31.21
C ASN A 227 -28.59 -58.22 -30.80
N CYS A 228 -27.57 -57.57 -30.25
CA CYS A 228 -27.54 -56.12 -30.14
C CYS A 228 -26.83 -55.47 -31.35
N ILE A 229 -27.08 -54.18 -31.62
CA ILE A 229 -26.38 -53.42 -32.68
C ILE A 229 -25.73 -52.11 -32.18
N SER A 230 -26.18 -51.55 -31.06
CA SER A 230 -25.56 -50.37 -30.43
C SER A 230 -26.17 -50.15 -29.04
N ASN A 231 -25.35 -49.73 -28.07
CA ASN A 231 -25.82 -49.19 -26.80
C ASN A 231 -25.67 -47.66 -26.72
N ALA A 232 -25.55 -46.97 -27.86
CA ALA A 232 -25.59 -45.52 -27.90
C ALA A 232 -26.88 -44.99 -27.23
N SER A 233 -26.77 -43.83 -26.60
CA SER A 233 -27.86 -43.19 -25.88
C SER A 233 -27.99 -41.73 -26.24
N LYS A 234 -29.13 -41.16 -25.88
CA LYS A 234 -29.38 -39.72 -25.93
C LYS A 234 -29.85 -39.24 -24.56
N VAL A 235 -29.42 -38.03 -24.22
CA VAL A 235 -29.88 -37.32 -23.03
C VAL A 235 -30.80 -36.19 -23.50
N TYR A 236 -32.10 -36.36 -23.33
CA TYR A 236 -33.13 -35.46 -23.83
C TYR A 236 -33.52 -34.43 -22.78
N LEU A 237 -33.81 -33.20 -23.19
CA LEU A 237 -34.31 -32.14 -22.31
C LEU A 237 -35.70 -32.49 -21.75
N ASN A 238 -35.87 -32.48 -20.43
CA ASN A 238 -37.19 -32.65 -19.81
C ASN A 238 -38.03 -31.38 -19.93
N THR A 239 -39.34 -31.53 -20.11
CA THR A 239 -40.28 -30.40 -20.33
C THR A 239 -41.24 -30.16 -19.17
N ALA A 240 -41.13 -30.93 -18.09
CA ALA A 240 -41.98 -30.80 -16.90
C ALA A 240 -41.19 -31.12 -15.63
N THR A 241 -41.64 -30.56 -14.50
CA THR A 241 -41.08 -30.87 -13.18
C THR A 241 -41.34 -32.32 -12.78
N TRP A 242 -40.51 -32.85 -11.90
CA TRP A 242 -40.59 -34.20 -11.33
C TRP A 242 -39.98 -34.22 -9.93
N ASP A 243 -40.40 -35.14 -9.07
CA ASP A 243 -39.89 -35.28 -7.69
C ASP A 243 -39.16 -36.61 -7.55
N GLU A 244 -37.93 -36.54 -7.06
CA GLU A 244 -37.04 -37.68 -6.87
C GLU A 244 -37.65 -38.78 -6.01
N SER A 245 -38.39 -38.40 -4.97
CA SER A 245 -38.98 -39.33 -4.00
C SER A 245 -40.24 -40.05 -4.51
N THR A 246 -40.84 -39.59 -5.61
CA THR A 246 -42.12 -40.12 -6.11
C THR A 246 -42.12 -40.50 -7.58
N VAL A 247 -41.11 -40.09 -8.37
CA VAL A 247 -41.05 -40.38 -9.80
C VAL A 247 -41.00 -41.89 -10.06
N THR A 248 -41.80 -42.35 -11.00
CA THR A 248 -41.81 -43.73 -11.50
C THR A 248 -41.87 -43.70 -13.03
N TYR A 249 -41.84 -44.84 -13.71
CA TYR A 249 -41.95 -44.87 -15.17
C TYR A 249 -43.25 -44.26 -15.70
N THR A 250 -44.36 -44.46 -14.99
CA THR A 250 -45.68 -43.90 -15.37
C THR A 250 -45.77 -42.39 -15.13
N TYR A 251 -45.11 -41.89 -14.09
CA TYR A 251 -45.12 -40.47 -13.69
C TYR A 251 -43.86 -39.72 -14.11
N ALA A 252 -43.09 -40.28 -15.05
CA ALA A 252 -41.89 -39.62 -15.57
C ALA A 252 -42.26 -38.34 -16.35
N PRO A 253 -41.46 -37.27 -16.24
CA PRO A 253 -41.66 -36.07 -17.04
C PRO A 253 -41.53 -36.39 -18.53
N ALA A 254 -42.32 -35.71 -19.35
CA ALA A 254 -42.11 -35.71 -20.79
C ALA A 254 -40.75 -35.06 -21.14
N TYR A 255 -40.15 -35.47 -22.24
CA TYR A 255 -38.89 -34.93 -22.76
C TYR A 255 -38.99 -34.59 -24.25
N ASN A 256 -38.21 -33.60 -24.69
CA ASN A 256 -38.20 -33.11 -26.06
C ASN A 256 -37.26 -33.96 -26.93
N THR A 257 -37.81 -34.72 -27.88
CA THR A 257 -37.05 -35.62 -28.76
C THR A 257 -36.18 -34.92 -29.81
N SER A 258 -36.34 -33.61 -30.01
CA SER A 258 -35.53 -32.81 -30.93
C SER A 258 -34.35 -32.11 -30.26
N ILE A 259 -34.31 -32.08 -28.92
CA ILE A 259 -33.25 -31.39 -28.15
C ILE A 259 -32.57 -32.40 -27.24
N TYR A 260 -31.38 -32.83 -27.64
CA TYR A 260 -30.62 -33.86 -26.93
C TYR A 260 -29.11 -33.69 -27.09
N SER A 261 -28.39 -34.35 -26.19
CA SER A 261 -26.97 -34.62 -26.33
C SER A 261 -26.74 -36.10 -26.62
N VAL A 262 -25.69 -36.42 -27.37
CA VAL A 262 -25.40 -37.80 -27.81
C VAL A 262 -24.40 -38.45 -26.86
N LEU A 263 -24.75 -39.63 -26.36
CA LEU A 263 -23.81 -40.58 -25.78
C LEU A 263 -23.45 -41.63 -26.84
N PRO A 264 -22.19 -41.72 -27.28
CA PRO A 264 -21.80 -42.74 -28.25
C PRO A 264 -21.91 -44.14 -27.63
N ALA A 265 -21.95 -45.15 -28.50
CA ALA A 265 -21.87 -46.55 -28.06
C ALA A 265 -20.55 -46.82 -27.30
N SER A 266 -20.56 -47.85 -26.47
CA SER A 266 -19.37 -48.36 -25.81
C SER A 266 -18.29 -48.75 -26.84
N PRO A 267 -17.02 -48.39 -26.60
CA PRO A 267 -15.90 -48.85 -27.44
C PRO A 267 -15.63 -50.36 -27.32
N GLY A 268 -16.18 -51.03 -26.30
CA GLY A 268 -16.03 -52.48 -26.07
C GLY A 268 -17.25 -53.30 -26.54
N THR A 269 -17.04 -54.58 -26.85
CA THR A 269 -18.07 -55.45 -27.42
C THR A 269 -18.75 -56.40 -26.40
N SER A 270 -18.52 -56.24 -25.09
CA SER A 270 -19.10 -57.13 -24.07
C SER A 270 -19.32 -56.48 -22.71
N TYR A 271 -18.25 -56.26 -21.93
CA TYR A 271 -18.26 -55.56 -20.65
C TYR A 271 -17.25 -54.42 -20.71
N ASP A 272 -17.73 -53.19 -20.60
CA ASP A 272 -16.92 -51.99 -20.61
C ASP A 272 -17.32 -51.07 -19.44
N TYR A 273 -16.34 -50.34 -18.91
CA TYR A 273 -16.48 -49.48 -17.73
C TYR A 273 -16.02 -48.05 -18.03
N THR A 274 -15.94 -47.70 -19.31
CA THR A 274 -15.45 -46.41 -19.79
C THR A 274 -16.22 -45.25 -19.17
N ASN A 275 -15.49 -44.24 -18.69
CA ASN A 275 -16.09 -42.97 -18.28
C ASN A 275 -16.42 -42.13 -19.52
N TYR A 276 -17.55 -41.41 -19.47
CA TYR A 276 -18.02 -40.60 -20.58
C TYR A 276 -17.93 -39.11 -20.26
N LYS A 277 -17.62 -38.32 -21.28
CA LYS A 277 -17.88 -36.89 -21.34
C LYS A 277 -18.90 -36.63 -22.44
N VAL A 278 -20.03 -36.07 -22.05
CA VAL A 278 -21.15 -35.75 -22.94
C VAL A 278 -21.15 -34.26 -23.17
N ASP A 279 -21.10 -33.85 -24.43
CA ASP A 279 -21.25 -32.44 -24.80
C ASP A 279 -22.70 -32.00 -24.53
N MET A 280 -22.88 -31.22 -23.47
CA MET A 280 -24.16 -30.64 -23.05
C MET A 280 -24.27 -29.17 -23.43
N ASN A 281 -23.38 -28.65 -24.27
CA ASN A 281 -23.24 -27.21 -24.51
C ASN A 281 -24.56 -26.57 -24.98
N ASN A 282 -25.29 -27.21 -25.90
CA ASN A 282 -26.59 -26.70 -26.35
C ASN A 282 -27.64 -26.64 -25.23
N LEU A 283 -27.77 -27.71 -24.43
CA LEU A 283 -28.72 -27.78 -23.32
C LEU A 283 -28.43 -26.73 -22.26
N VAL A 284 -27.16 -26.59 -21.88
CA VAL A 284 -26.73 -25.63 -20.87
C VAL A 284 -26.89 -24.19 -21.35
N ASN A 285 -26.62 -23.91 -22.64
CA ASN A 285 -26.91 -22.60 -23.22
C ASN A 285 -28.42 -22.29 -23.22
N TYR A 286 -29.28 -23.27 -23.50
CA TYR A 286 -30.73 -23.08 -23.42
C TYR A 286 -31.22 -22.77 -22.01
N TRP A 287 -30.69 -23.45 -21.00
CA TRP A 287 -31.00 -23.17 -19.60
C TRP A 287 -30.50 -21.79 -19.17
N PHE A 288 -29.26 -21.45 -19.51
CA PHE A 288 -28.65 -20.17 -19.16
C PHE A 288 -29.34 -18.98 -19.84
N ALA A 289 -29.71 -19.11 -21.11
CA ALA A 289 -30.45 -18.08 -21.86
C ALA A 289 -31.94 -17.99 -21.45
N GLY A 290 -32.41 -18.85 -20.53
CA GLY A 290 -33.82 -18.91 -20.14
C GLY A 290 -34.77 -19.35 -21.26
N THR A 291 -34.25 -19.91 -22.36
CA THR A 291 -35.08 -20.41 -23.48
C THR A 291 -35.93 -21.60 -23.04
N TYR A 292 -35.39 -22.42 -22.13
CA TYR A 292 -36.10 -23.53 -21.50
C TYR A 292 -35.80 -23.53 -20.01
N THR A 293 -36.84 -23.73 -19.19
CA THR A 293 -36.68 -24.00 -17.75
C THR A 293 -35.90 -25.30 -17.57
N ASN A 294 -34.93 -25.31 -16.66
CA ASN A 294 -34.16 -26.50 -16.36
C ASN A 294 -34.98 -27.49 -15.50
N TYR A 295 -35.57 -28.49 -16.15
CA TYR A 295 -36.20 -29.65 -15.50
C TYR A 295 -35.29 -30.91 -15.52
N GLY A 296 -34.01 -30.72 -15.85
CA GLY A 296 -33.07 -31.81 -16.05
C GLY A 296 -33.22 -32.50 -17.41
N VAL A 297 -32.66 -33.69 -17.49
CA VAL A 297 -32.62 -34.52 -18.71
C VAL A 297 -33.00 -35.97 -18.42
N THR A 298 -33.52 -36.65 -19.43
CA THR A 298 -33.77 -38.10 -19.41
C THR A 298 -32.83 -38.82 -20.35
N MET A 299 -32.08 -39.79 -19.83
CA MET A 299 -31.22 -40.68 -20.61
C MET A 299 -32.03 -41.86 -21.15
N VAL A 300 -31.94 -42.07 -22.46
CA VAL A 300 -32.66 -43.14 -23.18
C VAL A 300 -31.69 -43.80 -24.16
N LEU A 301 -31.81 -45.11 -24.38
CA LEU A 301 -31.09 -45.77 -25.47
C LEU A 301 -31.57 -45.23 -26.81
N ASP A 302 -30.64 -44.99 -27.75
CA ASP A 302 -30.98 -44.52 -29.09
C ASP A 302 -31.77 -45.58 -29.88
N ASN A 303 -31.51 -46.86 -29.58
CA ASN A 303 -32.25 -47.98 -30.12
C ASN A 303 -32.73 -48.92 -29.00
N GLU A 304 -34.04 -48.91 -28.73
CA GLU A 304 -34.70 -49.80 -27.77
C GLU A 304 -35.38 -51.02 -28.43
N SER A 305 -35.04 -51.36 -29.69
CA SER A 305 -35.60 -52.51 -30.42
C SER A 305 -34.90 -53.84 -30.11
N TYR A 306 -33.67 -53.82 -29.60
CA TYR A 306 -32.86 -55.01 -29.36
C TYR A 306 -32.61 -55.23 -27.87
N TYR A 307 -32.81 -56.48 -27.41
CA TYR A 307 -32.64 -56.84 -26.01
C TYR A 307 -31.17 -56.92 -25.60
N TYR A 308 -30.92 -56.75 -24.30
CA TYR A 308 -29.61 -56.86 -23.66
C TYR A 308 -28.60 -55.77 -24.09
N THR A 309 -29.10 -54.55 -24.26
CA THR A 309 -28.29 -53.33 -24.47
C THR A 309 -28.36 -52.44 -23.24
N GLN A 310 -27.22 -51.95 -22.76
CA GLN A 310 -27.18 -51.02 -21.64
C GLN A 310 -25.95 -50.11 -21.61
N LEU A 311 -26.17 -48.95 -20.99
CA LEU A 311 -25.15 -48.11 -20.40
C LEU A 311 -25.47 -47.89 -18.92
N GLN A 312 -24.49 -48.15 -18.05
CA GLN A 312 -24.62 -48.01 -16.60
C GLN A 312 -23.52 -47.10 -16.05
N PHE A 313 -23.93 -46.05 -15.35
CA PHE A 313 -23.08 -45.08 -14.68
C PHE A 313 -23.41 -44.99 -13.19
N ARG A 314 -22.55 -44.35 -12.41
CA ARG A 314 -22.83 -43.96 -11.03
C ARG A 314 -23.81 -42.78 -10.99
N SER A 315 -24.73 -42.78 -10.02
CA SER A 315 -25.71 -41.72 -9.78
C SER A 315 -25.18 -40.65 -8.80
N SER A 316 -26.01 -39.65 -8.49
CA SER A 316 -25.76 -38.65 -7.47
C SER A 316 -25.73 -39.23 -6.05
N ASP A 317 -26.39 -40.38 -5.82
CA ASP A 317 -26.38 -41.13 -4.56
C ASP A 317 -25.14 -41.99 -4.34
N ASN A 318 -24.25 -42.10 -5.33
CA ASN A 318 -23.06 -42.94 -5.21
C ASN A 318 -22.19 -42.50 -4.01
N ALA A 319 -21.73 -43.45 -3.21
CA ALA A 319 -20.96 -43.17 -2.00
C ALA A 319 -19.62 -42.45 -2.29
N VAL A 320 -19.02 -42.71 -3.45
CA VAL A 320 -17.78 -42.06 -3.90
C VAL A 320 -18.12 -40.74 -4.61
N THR A 321 -17.97 -39.63 -3.89
CA THR A 321 -18.36 -38.29 -4.35
C THR A 321 -17.57 -37.78 -5.57
N SER A 322 -16.33 -38.23 -5.75
CA SER A 322 -15.47 -37.89 -6.88
C SER A 322 -15.92 -38.52 -8.20
N GLU A 323 -16.71 -39.59 -8.12
CA GLU A 323 -17.25 -40.36 -9.24
C GLU A 323 -18.76 -40.12 -9.46
N ARG A 324 -19.33 -39.11 -8.80
CA ARG A 324 -20.71 -38.67 -9.07
C ARG A 324 -20.79 -37.88 -10.37
N PRO A 325 -21.92 -37.94 -11.10
CA PRO A 325 -22.15 -37.11 -12.26
C PRO A 325 -21.89 -35.63 -11.96
N LYS A 326 -21.30 -34.92 -12.91
CA LYS A 326 -21.08 -33.46 -12.80
C LYS A 326 -21.02 -32.81 -14.17
N VAL A 327 -21.51 -31.59 -14.28
CA VAL A 327 -21.33 -30.74 -15.46
C VAL A 327 -20.20 -29.75 -15.18
N VAL A 328 -19.20 -29.71 -16.07
CA VAL A 328 -18.16 -28.67 -16.04
C VAL A 328 -18.49 -27.65 -17.12
N ILE A 329 -18.92 -26.46 -16.69
CA ILE A 329 -19.24 -25.35 -17.58
C ILE A 329 -18.02 -24.45 -17.69
N LYS A 330 -17.52 -24.25 -18.90
CA LYS A 330 -16.47 -23.28 -19.22
C LYS A 330 -17.09 -22.09 -19.93
N TYR A 331 -16.78 -20.90 -19.47
CA TYR A 331 -17.35 -19.67 -20.00
C TYR A 331 -16.31 -18.54 -20.05
N TYR A 332 -16.59 -17.52 -20.83
CA TYR A 332 -15.75 -16.33 -20.94
C TYR A 332 -16.37 -15.14 -20.21
N ILE A 333 -15.54 -14.35 -19.50
CA ILE A 333 -15.84 -13.05 -18.87
C ILE A 333 -14.67 -12.06 -19.03
N GLY A 334 -14.86 -10.78 -18.76
CA GLY A 334 -13.77 -9.80 -18.81
C GLY A 334 -13.50 -9.27 -20.20
N THR A 335 -14.56 -8.87 -20.88
CA THR A 335 -14.53 -8.18 -22.17
C THR A 335 -13.94 -6.79 -22.01
N LYS A 336 -13.10 -6.39 -22.97
CA LYS A 336 -12.52 -5.04 -23.03
C LYS A 336 -13.31 -4.19 -24.03
N TYR A 337 -13.76 -3.04 -23.57
CA TYR A 337 -14.49 -2.05 -24.33
C TYR A 337 -13.65 -0.79 -24.51
N TYR A 338 -13.83 -0.09 -25.62
CA TYR A 338 -13.07 1.11 -25.98
C TYR A 338 -14.03 2.25 -26.33
N VAL A 339 -13.79 3.39 -25.70
CA VAL A 339 -14.51 4.64 -25.90
C VAL A 339 -13.51 5.71 -26.30
N ASN A 340 -13.85 6.49 -27.33
CA ASN A 340 -13.07 7.63 -27.76
C ASN A 340 -13.96 8.81 -28.13
N ASP A 341 -13.40 10.02 -28.16
CA ASP A 341 -14.08 11.21 -28.66
C ASP A 341 -13.86 11.37 -30.18
N ASN A 342 -14.12 12.56 -30.73
CA ASN A 342 -13.99 12.82 -32.17
C ASN A 342 -12.55 13.12 -32.63
N PHE A 343 -11.56 12.93 -31.77
CA PHE A 343 -10.15 13.18 -32.06
C PHE A 343 -9.31 11.92 -31.79
N THR A 344 -8.10 11.90 -32.32
CA THR A 344 -7.12 10.82 -32.03
C THR A 344 -5.80 11.36 -31.47
N SER A 345 -5.75 12.66 -31.22
CA SER A 345 -4.56 13.36 -30.77
C SER A 345 -4.43 13.23 -29.26
N GLY A 346 -3.37 12.56 -28.80
CA GLY A 346 -3.14 12.32 -27.37
C GLY A 346 -3.75 11.00 -26.86
N ASP A 347 -4.38 10.22 -27.74
CA ASP A 347 -4.97 8.93 -27.42
C ASP A 347 -3.95 7.92 -26.88
N VAL A 348 -4.32 7.27 -25.78
CA VAL A 348 -3.57 6.21 -25.12
C VAL A 348 -4.09 4.84 -25.54
N PHE A 349 -5.41 4.66 -25.65
CA PHE A 349 -6.04 3.33 -25.81
C PHE A 349 -6.51 3.07 -27.24
N CYS A 350 -7.18 4.04 -27.83
CA CYS A 350 -7.85 4.05 -29.10
C CYS A 350 -6.89 4.47 -30.22
N LYS A 351 -7.31 4.16 -31.45
CA LYS A 351 -6.58 4.38 -32.70
C LYS A 351 -7.47 4.94 -33.81
N ALA A 352 -8.75 5.12 -33.51
CA ALA A 352 -9.74 5.75 -34.36
C ALA A 352 -10.66 6.62 -33.51
N VAL A 353 -11.33 7.58 -34.12
CA VAL A 353 -12.35 8.40 -33.45
C VAL A 353 -13.55 7.55 -33.03
N GLY A 354 -14.21 7.96 -31.95
CA GLY A 354 -15.42 7.34 -31.44
C GLY A 354 -16.61 7.51 -32.38
N ASN A 355 -17.39 6.44 -32.55
CA ASN A 355 -18.65 6.49 -33.28
C ASN A 355 -19.65 5.52 -32.64
N SER A 356 -20.91 5.93 -32.45
CA SER A 356 -21.93 5.07 -31.82
C SER A 356 -22.23 3.79 -32.62
N GLY A 357 -22.05 3.82 -33.95
CA GLY A 357 -22.17 2.68 -34.84
C GLY A 357 -20.97 1.71 -34.81
N ASN A 358 -19.86 2.09 -34.18
CA ASN A 358 -18.74 1.17 -33.96
C ASN A 358 -19.10 0.11 -32.91
N SER A 359 -18.41 -1.03 -32.93
CA SER A 359 -18.66 -2.10 -31.96
C SER A 359 -18.21 -1.72 -30.54
N GLY A 360 -17.12 -0.98 -30.39
CA GLY A 360 -16.50 -0.70 -29.10
C GLY A 360 -15.66 -1.85 -28.56
N LEU A 361 -15.48 -2.94 -29.31
CA LEU A 361 -14.68 -4.11 -28.90
C LEU A 361 -13.22 -4.04 -29.36
N SER A 362 -12.84 -2.94 -30.03
CA SER A 362 -11.48 -2.70 -30.51
C SER A 362 -11.08 -1.22 -30.45
N PRO A 363 -9.80 -0.91 -30.20
CA PRO A 363 -9.23 0.44 -30.34
C PRO A 363 -9.48 1.14 -31.69
N TYR A 364 -9.68 0.40 -32.77
CA TYR A 364 -9.92 0.96 -34.12
C TYR A 364 -11.40 1.12 -34.46
N SER A 365 -12.28 0.63 -33.58
CA SER A 365 -13.72 0.86 -33.66
C SER A 365 -14.25 1.20 -32.26
N PRO A 366 -13.75 2.26 -31.61
CA PRO A 366 -14.24 2.65 -30.30
C PRO A 366 -15.63 3.27 -30.43
N LYS A 367 -16.47 3.08 -29.41
CA LYS A 367 -17.74 3.81 -29.31
C LYS A 367 -17.49 5.26 -28.91
N ALA A 368 -18.48 6.12 -29.16
CA ALA A 368 -18.36 7.55 -28.89
C ALA A 368 -18.53 7.93 -27.40
N SER A 369 -19.08 7.04 -26.57
CA SER A 369 -19.36 7.34 -25.16
C SER A 369 -19.49 6.06 -24.32
N VAL A 370 -19.31 6.17 -23.01
CA VAL A 370 -19.52 5.06 -22.06
C VAL A 370 -20.97 4.60 -22.05
N SER A 371 -21.93 5.53 -22.05
CA SER A 371 -23.36 5.21 -22.08
C SER A 371 -23.79 4.45 -23.34
N THR A 372 -23.09 4.64 -24.47
CA THR A 372 -23.33 3.80 -25.67
C THR A 372 -22.81 2.37 -25.54
N ILE A 373 -21.82 2.10 -24.67
CA ILE A 373 -21.40 0.74 -24.32
C ILE A 373 -22.47 0.08 -23.46
N LEU A 374 -22.91 0.75 -22.38
CA LEU A 374 -23.90 0.22 -21.42
C LEU A 374 -25.28 -0.01 -22.03
N SER A 375 -25.66 0.74 -23.06
CA SER A 375 -26.91 0.51 -23.81
C SER A 375 -26.81 -0.60 -24.87
N THR A 376 -25.59 -0.98 -25.27
CA THR A 376 -25.36 -2.04 -26.27
C THR A 376 -25.09 -3.40 -25.62
N TYR A 377 -24.47 -3.40 -24.44
CA TYR A 377 -23.96 -4.60 -23.77
C TYR A 377 -24.37 -4.60 -22.29
N ILE A 378 -24.69 -5.79 -21.79
CA ILE A 378 -24.77 -6.05 -20.35
C ILE A 378 -23.35 -6.35 -19.88
N LEU A 379 -22.84 -5.55 -18.94
CA LEU A 379 -21.48 -5.69 -18.43
C LEU A 379 -21.45 -6.50 -17.14
N GLY A 380 -20.33 -7.17 -16.89
CA GLY A 380 -20.18 -8.02 -15.72
C GLY A 380 -18.77 -8.06 -15.14
N PRO A 381 -18.47 -9.07 -14.31
CA PRO A 381 -17.18 -9.19 -13.63
C PRO A 381 -16.00 -9.21 -14.59
N LYS A 382 -14.93 -8.51 -14.21
CA LYS A 382 -13.67 -8.34 -14.96
C LYS A 382 -13.80 -7.54 -16.26
N ASP A 383 -15.00 -7.08 -16.65
CA ASP A 383 -15.15 -6.23 -17.82
C ASP A 383 -14.46 -4.87 -17.57
N THR A 384 -13.90 -4.27 -18.63
CA THR A 384 -13.23 -2.97 -18.51
C THR A 384 -13.59 -2.09 -19.69
N ILE A 385 -14.04 -0.87 -19.39
CA ILE A 385 -14.24 0.19 -20.37
C ILE A 385 -13.01 1.11 -20.32
N PHE A 386 -12.21 1.08 -21.36
CA PHE A 386 -11.11 2.02 -21.57
C PHE A 386 -11.64 3.28 -22.25
N VAL A 387 -11.58 4.40 -21.53
CA VAL A 387 -12.03 5.71 -22.01
C VAL A 387 -10.81 6.55 -22.33
N ASP A 388 -10.65 6.92 -23.59
CA ASP A 388 -9.44 7.60 -24.01
C ASP A 388 -9.36 9.06 -23.54
N ALA A 389 -8.22 9.70 -23.77
CA ALA A 389 -8.03 11.13 -23.64
C ALA A 389 -9.10 11.87 -24.46
N GLY A 390 -9.66 12.93 -23.87
CA GLY A 390 -10.78 13.62 -24.49
C GLY A 390 -11.75 14.19 -23.46
N THR A 391 -12.77 14.88 -23.96
CA THR A 391 -13.86 15.42 -23.14
C THR A 391 -15.19 14.85 -23.57
N TYR A 392 -15.87 14.19 -22.65
CA TYR A 392 -17.13 13.48 -22.88
C TYR A 392 -18.23 14.17 -22.08
N THR A 393 -19.27 14.63 -22.76
CA THR A 393 -20.46 15.21 -22.11
C THR A 393 -21.55 14.14 -22.06
N GLU A 394 -21.63 13.41 -20.96
CA GLU A 394 -22.59 12.32 -20.79
C GLU A 394 -22.97 12.13 -19.31
N ALA A 395 -24.01 11.33 -19.10
CA ALA A 395 -24.40 10.81 -17.78
C ALA A 395 -24.31 9.29 -17.85
N ILE A 396 -23.50 8.71 -16.97
CA ILE A 396 -23.18 7.29 -16.95
C ILE A 396 -23.98 6.65 -15.82
N THR A 397 -24.87 5.73 -16.15
CA THR A 397 -25.70 5.01 -15.17
C THR A 397 -25.38 3.53 -15.22
N PHE A 398 -24.87 2.99 -14.13
CA PHE A 398 -24.75 1.56 -13.90
C PHE A 398 -25.99 1.07 -13.13
N THR A 399 -26.55 -0.04 -13.57
CA THR A 399 -27.70 -0.67 -12.92
C THR A 399 -27.29 -2.01 -12.32
N SER A 400 -28.22 -2.70 -11.67
CA SER A 400 -27.99 -4.09 -11.22
C SER A 400 -27.74 -5.08 -12.36
N ALA A 401 -27.97 -4.69 -13.62
CA ALA A 401 -27.56 -5.48 -14.78
C ALA A 401 -26.06 -5.31 -15.11
N ASP A 402 -25.44 -4.20 -14.68
CA ASP A 402 -24.08 -3.80 -14.98
C ASP A 402 -23.22 -3.82 -13.72
N CYS A 403 -22.95 -5.02 -13.21
CA CYS A 403 -22.28 -5.21 -11.93
C CYS A 403 -21.14 -6.23 -12.03
N GLY A 404 -20.08 -5.98 -11.27
CA GLY A 404 -19.09 -7.01 -11.01
C GLY A 404 -19.62 -8.07 -10.02
N SER A 405 -18.72 -8.88 -9.49
CA SER A 405 -19.06 -9.83 -8.43
C SER A 405 -17.81 -10.19 -7.63
N SER A 406 -17.92 -11.21 -6.77
CA SER A 406 -16.75 -11.84 -6.14
C SER A 406 -15.72 -12.39 -7.15
N LEU A 407 -16.09 -12.58 -8.42
CA LEU A 407 -15.15 -12.93 -9.49
C LEU A 407 -14.28 -11.75 -9.95
N GLY A 408 -14.69 -10.50 -9.69
CA GLY A 408 -13.93 -9.31 -10.03
C GLY A 408 -14.80 -8.06 -10.26
N GLN A 409 -14.13 -6.91 -10.22
CA GLN A 409 -14.74 -5.59 -10.47
C GLN A 409 -15.08 -5.39 -11.95
N LEU A 410 -16.17 -4.67 -12.22
CA LEU A 410 -16.41 -3.95 -13.47
C LEU A 410 -15.66 -2.61 -13.40
N VAL A 411 -14.85 -2.29 -14.40
CA VAL A 411 -13.94 -1.12 -14.35
C VAL A 411 -14.23 -0.11 -15.44
N VAL A 412 -14.31 1.17 -15.09
CA VAL A 412 -14.17 2.30 -16.02
C VAL A 412 -12.79 2.91 -15.80
N HIS A 413 -11.96 2.88 -16.85
CA HIS A 413 -10.56 3.27 -16.77
C HIS A 413 -10.25 4.39 -17.77
N GLY A 414 -9.98 5.60 -17.28
CA GLY A 414 -9.55 6.74 -18.10
C GLY A 414 -8.08 6.69 -18.48
N ALA A 415 -7.70 7.46 -19.52
CA ALA A 415 -6.30 7.63 -19.95
C ALA A 415 -5.44 8.39 -18.92
N GLY A 416 -6.07 8.91 -17.87
CA GLY A 416 -5.47 9.65 -16.77
C GLY A 416 -6.34 10.83 -16.39
N LYS A 417 -6.37 11.20 -15.10
CA LYS A 417 -7.18 12.31 -14.57
C LYS A 417 -6.84 13.70 -15.13
N ASN A 418 -5.77 13.82 -15.92
CA ASN A 418 -5.42 15.05 -16.65
C ASN A 418 -5.80 15.00 -18.13
N TYR A 419 -6.20 13.83 -18.64
CA TYR A 419 -6.39 13.56 -20.06
C TYR A 419 -7.84 13.20 -20.40
N THR A 420 -8.52 12.42 -19.55
CA THR A 420 -9.92 12.01 -19.76
C THR A 420 -10.85 12.78 -18.83
N THR A 421 -11.72 13.61 -19.40
CA THR A 421 -12.71 14.39 -18.66
C THR A 421 -14.12 13.96 -18.98
N ILE A 422 -14.90 13.60 -17.96
CA ILE A 422 -16.35 13.42 -18.03
C ILE A 422 -16.99 14.70 -17.50
N ASN A 423 -17.64 15.45 -18.38
CA ASN A 423 -18.53 16.55 -18.03
C ASN A 423 -19.95 16.02 -17.93
N ASN A 424 -20.72 16.54 -16.97
CA ASN A 424 -22.09 16.09 -16.77
C ASN A 424 -22.99 16.53 -17.93
N ALA A 425 -24.00 15.72 -18.27
CA ALA A 425 -25.16 16.20 -19.01
C ALA A 425 -26.08 17.05 -18.10
N ALA A 426 -26.88 17.95 -18.67
CA ALA A 426 -27.76 18.82 -17.88
C ALA A 426 -28.69 18.01 -16.94
N SER A 427 -28.88 18.51 -15.71
CA SER A 427 -29.73 17.89 -14.67
C SER A 427 -29.41 16.41 -14.41
N ASN A 428 -28.12 16.05 -14.36
CA ASN A 428 -27.68 14.67 -14.14
C ASN A 428 -26.39 14.60 -13.32
N HIS A 429 -26.16 13.41 -12.75
CA HIS A 429 -24.85 13.01 -12.22
C HIS A 429 -23.86 12.74 -13.36
N ASN A 430 -22.55 12.77 -13.09
CA ASN A 430 -21.60 12.18 -14.05
C ASN A 430 -21.71 10.66 -14.01
N ILE A 431 -21.70 10.09 -12.80
CA ILE A 431 -21.79 8.65 -12.56
C ILE A 431 -22.89 8.38 -11.54
N TYR A 432 -23.83 7.51 -11.90
CA TYR A 432 -24.87 6.99 -11.03
C TYR A 432 -24.76 5.47 -10.91
N LEU A 433 -24.54 4.98 -9.70
CA LEU A 433 -24.56 3.55 -9.37
C LEU A 433 -25.89 3.23 -8.71
N ASN A 434 -26.76 2.53 -9.43
CA ASN A 434 -28.08 2.16 -8.96
C ASN A 434 -28.12 0.65 -8.70
N ASN A 435 -27.80 0.27 -7.46
CA ASN A 435 -27.65 -1.14 -7.06
C ASN A 435 -26.68 -1.91 -7.98
N ALA A 436 -25.58 -1.26 -8.35
CA ALA A 436 -24.57 -1.73 -9.30
C ALA A 436 -23.29 -2.10 -8.54
N ASP A 437 -23.25 -3.32 -8.02
CA ASP A 437 -22.18 -3.77 -7.14
C ASP A 437 -20.86 -3.99 -7.88
N TYR A 438 -19.74 -3.91 -7.14
CA TYR A 438 -18.39 -4.16 -7.63
C TYR A 438 -18.03 -3.34 -8.88
N VAL A 439 -18.29 -2.03 -8.82
CA VAL A 439 -17.89 -1.07 -9.85
C VAL A 439 -16.70 -0.23 -9.39
N THR A 440 -15.65 -0.22 -10.20
CA THR A 440 -14.46 0.63 -10.04
C THR A 440 -14.45 1.76 -11.06
N ILE A 441 -14.30 2.99 -10.58
CA ILE A 441 -14.06 4.19 -11.37
C ILE A 441 -12.61 4.61 -11.10
N GLU A 442 -11.81 4.75 -12.15
CA GLU A 442 -10.39 5.13 -11.99
C GLU A 442 -9.81 5.95 -13.16
N ASN A 443 -8.85 6.81 -12.82
CA ASN A 443 -8.04 7.61 -13.74
C ASN A 443 -8.84 8.61 -14.59
N LEU A 444 -9.90 9.19 -14.03
CA LEU A 444 -10.80 10.14 -14.69
C LEU A 444 -10.77 11.51 -14.03
N LYS A 445 -11.09 12.54 -14.81
CA LYS A 445 -11.57 13.82 -14.28
C LYS A 445 -13.09 13.86 -14.38
N LEU A 446 -13.77 13.99 -13.25
CA LEU A 446 -15.21 14.21 -13.21
C LEU A 446 -15.46 15.69 -12.91
N ASN A 447 -16.20 16.35 -13.79
CA ASN A 447 -16.51 17.76 -13.65
C ASN A 447 -18.04 17.95 -13.75
N ASN A 448 -18.63 18.41 -12.65
CA ASN A 448 -20.06 18.65 -12.56
C ASN A 448 -20.37 20.10 -12.19
N THR A 449 -21.24 20.74 -12.96
CA THR A 449 -21.65 22.13 -12.72
C THR A 449 -23.09 22.28 -12.24
N GLN A 450 -23.85 21.19 -12.15
CA GLN A 450 -25.27 21.25 -11.86
C GLN A 450 -25.56 21.65 -10.42
N THR A 451 -26.70 22.28 -10.24
CA THR A 451 -27.31 22.58 -8.94
C THR A 451 -28.47 21.62 -8.71
N GLY A 452 -28.97 21.49 -7.47
CA GLY A 452 -29.94 20.44 -7.11
C GLY A 452 -29.25 19.11 -6.77
N SER A 453 -29.99 18.01 -6.62
CA SER A 453 -29.47 16.71 -6.15
C SER A 453 -28.69 15.94 -7.23
N TYR A 454 -27.73 16.60 -7.87
CA TYR A 454 -26.82 16.05 -8.87
C TYR A 454 -25.39 16.18 -8.36
N PHE A 455 -24.56 15.17 -8.65
CA PHE A 455 -23.26 14.96 -8.03
C PHE A 455 -22.27 14.41 -9.08
N ASN A 456 -20.96 14.45 -8.82
CA ASN A 456 -20.04 13.72 -9.68
C ASN A 456 -20.31 12.21 -9.58
N ILE A 457 -20.43 11.68 -8.35
CA ILE A 457 -20.74 10.27 -8.11
C ILE A 457 -21.92 10.17 -7.14
N ASN A 458 -22.95 9.45 -7.56
CA ASN A 458 -24.06 9.05 -6.70
C ASN A 458 -24.08 7.54 -6.59
N ASN A 459 -23.82 7.00 -5.40
CA ASN A 459 -24.01 5.59 -5.10
C ASN A 459 -25.32 5.39 -4.35
N SER A 460 -26.31 4.83 -5.02
CA SER A 460 -27.55 4.35 -4.42
C SER A 460 -27.45 2.85 -4.23
N TYR A 461 -27.10 2.43 -3.01
CA TYR A 461 -27.20 1.05 -2.53
C TYR A 461 -26.20 0.03 -3.10
N SER A 462 -25.17 0.49 -3.81
CA SER A 462 -24.21 -0.41 -4.46
C SER A 462 -23.04 -0.78 -3.53
N GLU A 463 -22.75 -2.08 -3.43
CA GLU A 463 -21.67 -2.65 -2.65
C GLU A 463 -20.33 -2.65 -3.39
N ASN A 464 -19.23 -2.60 -2.63
CA ASN A 464 -17.86 -2.76 -3.14
C ASN A 464 -17.50 -1.75 -4.26
N MET A 465 -18.09 -0.55 -4.21
CA MET A 465 -17.71 0.58 -5.07
C MET A 465 -16.26 1.00 -4.77
N ILE A 466 -15.47 1.23 -5.82
CA ILE A 466 -14.12 1.80 -5.72
C ILE A 466 -14.03 3.06 -6.58
N VAL A 467 -13.59 4.17 -5.98
CA VAL A 467 -13.23 5.41 -6.68
C VAL A 467 -11.76 5.68 -6.39
N LYS A 468 -10.90 5.72 -7.41
CA LYS A 468 -9.46 5.86 -7.15
C LYS A 468 -8.68 6.61 -8.23
N ASN A 469 -7.70 7.39 -7.75
CA ASN A 469 -6.83 8.20 -8.62
C ASN A 469 -7.61 9.11 -9.59
N ASP A 470 -8.75 9.63 -9.13
CA ASP A 470 -9.60 10.51 -9.89
C ASP A 470 -9.43 11.98 -9.47
N SER A 471 -9.83 12.90 -10.34
CA SER A 471 -9.99 14.32 -10.03
C SER A 471 -11.47 14.69 -10.11
N LEU A 472 -12.12 14.98 -8.97
CA LEU A 472 -13.52 15.34 -8.91
C LEU A 472 -13.67 16.83 -8.61
N ILE A 473 -14.33 17.57 -9.49
CA ILE A 473 -14.57 19.01 -9.33
C ILE A 473 -16.07 19.26 -9.45
N HIS A 474 -16.65 19.94 -8.47
CA HIS A 474 -18.06 20.30 -8.50
C HIS A 474 -18.32 21.76 -8.11
N SER A 475 -19.08 22.49 -8.94
CA SER A 475 -19.41 23.91 -8.69
C SER A 475 -20.83 24.20 -8.20
N GLY A 476 -21.68 23.20 -8.00
CA GLY A 476 -23.07 23.42 -7.57
C GLY A 476 -23.54 22.55 -6.40
N ASN A 477 -22.86 21.43 -6.12
CA ASN A 477 -23.21 20.53 -5.00
C ASN A 477 -22.04 19.61 -4.57
N SER A 478 -22.35 18.57 -3.79
CA SER A 478 -21.42 17.54 -3.32
C SER A 478 -20.76 16.78 -4.46
N ASN A 479 -19.49 16.41 -4.30
CA ASN A 479 -18.80 15.57 -5.28
C ASN A 479 -19.29 14.13 -5.22
N ILE A 480 -19.31 13.54 -4.02
CA ILE A 480 -19.66 12.13 -3.83
C ILE A 480 -20.80 12.02 -2.81
N VAL A 481 -21.84 11.27 -3.16
CA VAL A 481 -22.90 10.89 -2.24
C VAL A 481 -23.04 9.38 -2.22
N ILE A 482 -23.04 8.80 -1.02
CA ILE A 482 -23.29 7.38 -0.77
C ILE A 482 -24.57 7.27 0.06
N ASN A 483 -25.60 6.69 -0.55
CA ASN A 483 -26.89 6.43 0.04
C ASN A 483 -26.99 4.95 0.41
N GLY A 484 -26.91 4.69 1.71
CA GLY A 484 -27.25 3.43 2.33
C GLY A 484 -28.76 3.21 2.39
N ASN A 485 -29.18 1.96 2.52
CA ASN A 485 -30.60 1.58 2.56
C ASN A 485 -31.23 1.95 3.92
N SER A 486 -32.56 2.13 3.94
CA SER A 486 -33.37 2.25 5.16
C SER A 486 -33.61 0.91 5.87
N LEU A 487 -33.41 -0.24 5.20
CA LEU A 487 -33.57 -1.61 5.72
C LEU A 487 -32.29 -2.42 5.48
N VAL A 488 -31.76 -3.12 6.49
CA VAL A 488 -30.62 -4.05 6.36
C VAL A 488 -31.10 -5.36 5.71
N ILE A 489 -31.57 -5.31 4.46
CA ILE A 489 -32.09 -6.47 3.72
C ILE A 489 -31.67 -6.31 2.25
N SER A 490 -30.46 -6.76 1.89
CA SER A 490 -29.87 -6.76 0.52
C SER A 490 -29.80 -5.41 -0.21
N GLY A 491 -28.67 -5.10 -0.88
CA GLY A 491 -28.46 -3.81 -1.55
C GLY A 491 -28.20 -2.68 -0.55
N THR A 492 -27.05 -2.70 0.10
CA THR A 492 -26.62 -1.71 1.10
C THR A 492 -25.22 -1.25 0.71
N ALA A 493 -24.90 0.06 0.71
CA ALA A 493 -23.62 0.55 0.16
C ALA A 493 -22.37 0.21 1.02
N ASN A 494 -22.07 -1.07 1.19
CA ASN A 494 -20.99 -1.61 2.00
C ASN A 494 -19.66 -1.61 1.25
N ASN A 495 -18.57 -1.53 2.00
CA ASN A 495 -17.20 -1.64 1.48
C ASN A 495 -16.87 -0.60 0.39
N ALA A 496 -17.45 0.59 0.47
CA ALA A 496 -17.12 1.67 -0.44
C ALA A 496 -15.71 2.22 -0.16
N ILE A 497 -14.87 2.29 -1.20
CA ILE A 497 -13.50 2.76 -1.15
C ILE A 497 -13.36 4.04 -1.97
N ILE A 498 -12.83 5.10 -1.37
CA ILE A 498 -12.46 6.34 -2.05
C ILE A 498 -11.00 6.63 -1.70
N GLN A 499 -10.10 6.53 -2.69
CA GLN A 499 -8.67 6.60 -2.41
C GLN A 499 -7.84 7.37 -3.46
N ASN A 500 -6.82 8.09 -3.01
CA ASN A 500 -5.90 8.82 -3.88
C ASN A 500 -6.60 9.83 -4.82
N CYS A 501 -7.77 10.35 -4.43
CA CYS A 501 -8.55 11.29 -5.23
C CYS A 501 -8.22 12.75 -4.88
N PHE A 502 -8.32 13.62 -5.89
CA PHE A 502 -8.29 15.08 -5.71
C PHE A 502 -9.72 15.62 -5.84
N ILE A 503 -10.33 16.07 -4.74
CA ILE A 503 -11.74 16.41 -4.66
C ILE A 503 -11.90 17.89 -4.33
N VAL A 504 -12.54 18.65 -5.23
CA VAL A 504 -12.68 20.10 -5.12
C VAL A 504 -14.15 20.51 -5.14
N GLY A 505 -14.57 21.23 -4.09
CA GLY A 505 -15.85 21.91 -4.01
C GLY A 505 -15.71 23.39 -4.35
N LYS A 506 -16.61 23.93 -5.18
CA LYS A 506 -16.62 25.34 -5.58
C LYS A 506 -17.94 26.06 -5.26
N SER A 507 -18.60 25.66 -4.17
CA SER A 507 -19.89 26.22 -3.77
C SER A 507 -19.99 26.33 -2.25
N ALA A 508 -20.47 27.49 -1.77
CA ALA A 508 -20.66 27.75 -0.35
C ALA A 508 -21.74 26.84 0.26
N GLY A 509 -21.59 26.50 1.54
CA GLY A 509 -22.59 25.74 2.30
C GLY A 509 -22.74 24.27 1.89
N LYS A 510 -21.81 23.71 1.11
CA LYS A 510 -21.87 22.33 0.60
C LYS A 510 -20.90 21.40 1.32
N THR A 511 -21.30 20.13 1.37
CA THR A 511 -20.47 19.01 1.81
C THR A 511 -19.83 18.36 0.59
N LEU A 512 -18.54 18.04 0.61
CA LEU A 512 -17.88 17.45 -0.55
C LEU A 512 -18.15 15.95 -0.68
N ILE A 513 -18.15 15.21 0.43
CA ILE A 513 -18.50 13.79 0.51
C ILE A 513 -19.58 13.60 1.56
N SER A 514 -20.74 13.06 1.16
CA SER A 514 -21.85 12.77 2.07
C SER A 514 -22.17 11.28 2.08
N VAL A 515 -22.29 10.71 3.27
CA VAL A 515 -22.65 9.30 3.50
C VAL A 515 -23.84 9.26 4.45
N THR A 516 -24.91 8.58 4.07
CA THR A 516 -26.16 8.55 4.81
C THR A 516 -26.79 7.16 4.78
N GLY A 517 -27.42 6.72 5.88
CA GLY A 517 -28.19 5.46 5.92
C GLY A 517 -27.34 4.22 6.23
N ALA A 518 -27.94 3.03 6.14
CA ALA A 518 -27.23 1.78 6.44
C ALA A 518 -26.10 1.55 5.43
N CYS A 519 -24.86 1.53 5.91
CA CYS A 519 -23.68 1.12 5.15
C CYS A 519 -22.59 0.70 6.13
N SER A 520 -21.61 -0.06 5.68
CA SER A 520 -20.52 -0.53 6.54
C SER A 520 -19.18 -0.52 5.83
N ASN A 521 -18.09 -0.43 6.62
CA ASN A 521 -16.72 -0.54 6.17
C ASN A 521 -16.34 0.47 5.07
N LEU A 522 -16.84 1.71 5.21
CA LEU A 522 -16.42 2.83 4.37
C LEU A 522 -14.92 3.08 4.59
N TYR A 523 -14.15 3.21 3.50
CA TYR A 523 -12.71 3.46 3.55
C TYR A 523 -12.31 4.67 2.69
N LEU A 524 -12.00 5.79 3.34
CA LEU A 524 -11.51 7.02 2.70
C LEU A 524 -10.04 7.19 3.02
N SER A 525 -9.15 7.03 2.02
CA SER A 525 -7.71 7.11 2.26
C SER A 525 -6.94 7.95 1.26
N SER A 526 -5.92 8.67 1.74
CA SER A 526 -4.95 9.36 0.87
C SER A 526 -5.58 10.36 -0.12
N ASN A 527 -6.73 10.92 0.22
CA ASN A 527 -7.41 11.91 -0.61
C ASN A 527 -6.95 13.33 -0.26
N THR A 528 -6.95 14.21 -1.25
CA THR A 528 -6.84 15.65 -1.04
C THR A 528 -8.21 16.28 -1.30
N ILE A 529 -8.80 16.89 -0.27
CA ILE A 529 -10.16 17.42 -0.29
C ILE A 529 -10.12 18.93 -0.01
N GLN A 530 -10.56 19.75 -0.97
CA GLN A 530 -10.43 21.20 -0.89
C GLN A 530 -11.73 21.94 -1.22
N SER A 531 -12.12 22.88 -0.35
CA SER A 531 -13.17 23.86 -0.64
C SER A 531 -13.03 25.10 0.22
N LEU A 532 -12.49 26.18 -0.34
CA LEU A 532 -12.30 27.45 0.38
C LEU A 532 -13.50 28.40 0.24
N HIS A 533 -14.70 27.85 0.02
CA HIS A 533 -15.93 28.64 0.00
C HIS A 533 -16.59 28.59 1.38
N ASP A 534 -17.25 29.68 1.75
CA ASP A 534 -17.89 29.85 3.07
C ASP A 534 -18.81 28.68 3.44
N ASN A 535 -18.80 28.30 4.72
CA ASN A 535 -19.67 27.28 5.31
C ASN A 535 -19.54 25.88 4.70
N THR A 536 -18.38 25.54 4.14
CA THR A 536 -18.17 24.23 3.50
C THR A 536 -17.67 23.16 4.45
N MET A 537 -18.00 21.91 4.12
CA MET A 537 -17.67 20.72 4.88
C MET A 537 -16.99 19.68 4.00
N ALA A 538 -15.96 19.00 4.51
CA ALA A 538 -15.26 18.00 3.70
C ALA A 538 -16.03 16.68 3.66
N ILE A 539 -16.23 16.05 4.82
CA ILE A 539 -16.85 14.73 4.93
C ILE A 539 -17.97 14.78 5.95
N GLN A 540 -19.13 14.23 5.57
CA GLN A 540 -20.28 14.06 6.44
C GLN A 540 -20.74 12.61 6.45
N ILE A 541 -20.89 12.05 7.65
CA ILE A 541 -21.46 10.73 7.92
C ILE A 541 -22.70 10.93 8.77
N ASN A 542 -23.86 10.51 8.27
CA ASN A 542 -25.14 10.73 8.93
C ASN A 542 -25.94 9.43 9.08
N TYR A 543 -26.65 9.30 10.20
CA TYR A 543 -27.79 8.41 10.30
C TYR A 543 -28.91 8.83 9.32
N LEU A 544 -29.80 7.90 9.00
CA LEU A 544 -31.03 8.15 8.24
C LEU A 544 -32.22 7.65 9.05
N TYR A 545 -33.27 8.46 9.10
CA TYR A 545 -34.59 8.05 9.58
C TYR A 545 -35.57 8.01 8.41
N SER A 546 -36.20 6.86 8.20
CA SER A 546 -37.31 6.70 7.26
C SER A 546 -38.52 6.11 7.99
N THR A 547 -38.44 4.83 8.34
CA THR A 547 -39.36 4.13 9.26
C THR A 547 -38.64 3.58 10.48
N ILE A 548 -37.35 3.26 10.32
CA ILE A 548 -36.40 2.91 11.38
C ILE A 548 -35.18 3.84 11.29
N TYR A 549 -34.41 3.91 12.38
CA TYR A 549 -33.12 4.60 12.37
C TYR A 549 -32.05 3.65 11.83
N SER A 550 -31.34 4.09 10.80
CA SER A 550 -30.21 3.38 10.18
C SER A 550 -28.96 4.25 10.19
N LYS A 551 -27.78 3.64 10.17
CA LYS A 551 -26.50 4.35 10.34
C LYS A 551 -25.37 3.72 9.53
N PRO A 552 -24.37 4.52 9.14
CA PRO A 552 -23.07 4.03 8.74
C PRO A 552 -22.35 3.36 9.91
N ASN A 553 -21.71 2.21 9.66
CA ASN A 553 -20.94 1.46 10.64
C ASN A 553 -19.48 1.30 10.21
N ASN A 554 -18.57 1.41 11.18
CA ASN A 554 -17.14 1.19 11.00
C ASN A 554 -16.46 2.05 9.90
N PRO A 555 -16.80 3.34 9.69
CA PRO A 555 -16.05 4.18 8.76
C PRO A 555 -14.59 4.34 9.20
N THR A 556 -13.69 4.22 8.24
CA THR A 556 -12.26 4.51 8.38
C THR A 556 -11.88 5.64 7.43
N ILE A 557 -11.39 6.74 7.98
CA ILE A 557 -10.93 7.93 7.27
C ILE A 557 -9.47 8.13 7.66
N CYS A 558 -8.54 7.92 6.75
CA CYS A 558 -7.11 7.97 7.07
C CYS A 558 -6.21 8.61 6.01
N ASN A 559 -5.10 9.21 6.44
CA ASN A 559 -4.09 9.80 5.55
C ASN A 559 -4.64 10.86 4.58
N ASN A 560 -5.77 11.51 4.89
CA ASN A 560 -6.36 12.52 4.02
C ASN A 560 -5.80 13.92 4.34
N ILE A 561 -5.65 14.75 3.31
CA ILE A 561 -5.36 16.17 3.43
C ILE A 561 -6.65 16.93 3.15
N ILE A 562 -7.17 17.64 4.14
CA ILE A 562 -8.46 18.32 4.12
C ILE A 562 -8.24 19.82 4.35
N SER A 563 -8.72 20.64 3.43
CA SER A 563 -8.70 22.10 3.55
C SER A 563 -10.08 22.67 3.18
N VAL A 564 -10.84 23.08 4.19
CA VAL A 564 -12.22 23.57 4.01
C VAL A 564 -12.47 24.80 4.86
N ASP A 565 -13.59 25.49 4.63
CA ASP A 565 -13.88 26.68 5.43
C ASP A 565 -14.28 26.34 6.87
N SER A 566 -15.26 25.45 7.06
CA SER A 566 -15.97 25.35 8.35
C SER A 566 -15.84 24.00 9.06
N ILE A 567 -16.07 22.86 8.38
CA ILE A 567 -16.08 21.55 9.08
C ILE A 567 -15.27 20.51 8.32
N GLY A 568 -14.22 19.96 8.93
CA GLY A 568 -13.41 18.91 8.33
C GLY A 568 -14.22 17.61 8.20
N ILE A 569 -14.41 16.92 9.32
CA ILE A 569 -15.14 15.65 9.38
C ILE A 569 -16.30 15.78 10.35
N LYS A 570 -17.52 15.51 9.87
CA LYS A 570 -18.72 15.47 10.69
C LYS A 570 -19.28 14.06 10.74
N VAL A 571 -19.42 13.52 11.94
CA VAL A 571 -20.07 12.24 12.19
C VAL A 571 -21.28 12.45 13.08
N ASN A 572 -22.45 12.06 12.60
CA ASN A 572 -23.73 12.33 13.22
C ASN A 572 -24.57 11.06 13.27
N GLY A 573 -24.55 10.39 14.42
CA GLY A 573 -25.45 9.31 14.79
C GLY A 573 -26.69 9.82 15.53
N HIS A 574 -27.44 8.88 16.11
CA HIS A 574 -28.64 9.16 16.90
C HIS A 574 -28.72 8.22 18.12
N ALA A 575 -29.47 8.57 19.16
CA ALA A 575 -29.63 7.70 20.34
C ALA A 575 -30.14 6.28 20.01
N SER A 576 -30.99 6.16 18.99
CA SER A 576 -31.50 4.87 18.48
C SER A 576 -30.62 4.25 17.37
N ALA A 577 -29.57 4.95 16.95
CA ALA A 577 -28.64 4.53 15.91
C ALA A 577 -27.26 5.14 16.17
N ILE A 578 -26.65 4.72 17.28
CA ILE A 578 -25.32 5.14 17.73
C ILE A 578 -24.29 4.51 16.81
N ILE A 579 -23.40 5.28 16.18
CA ILE A 579 -22.39 4.72 15.28
C ILE A 579 -21.46 3.79 16.07
N ASP A 580 -21.25 2.56 15.59
CA ASP A 580 -20.59 1.53 16.42
C ASP A 580 -19.13 1.91 16.68
N LYS A 581 -18.40 2.22 15.61
CA LYS A 581 -16.98 2.55 15.62
C LYS A 581 -16.64 3.53 14.52
N ILE A 582 -15.78 4.50 14.80
CA ILE A 582 -15.16 5.42 13.84
C ILE A 582 -13.63 5.31 13.97
N VAL A 583 -12.93 5.31 12.84
CA VAL A 583 -11.46 5.33 12.80
C VAL A 583 -11.01 6.55 12.00
N LEU A 584 -10.41 7.54 12.67
CA LEU A 584 -9.84 8.76 12.08
C LEU A 584 -8.33 8.75 12.34
N ILE A 585 -7.52 8.42 11.34
CA ILE A 585 -6.07 8.22 11.53
C ILE A 585 -5.24 9.07 10.56
N ASN A 586 -4.23 9.80 11.04
CA ASN A 586 -3.25 10.48 10.21
C ASN A 586 -3.85 11.47 9.19
N ASN A 587 -4.98 12.10 9.52
CA ASN A 587 -5.57 13.13 8.66
C ASN A 587 -4.98 14.50 9.02
N LYS A 588 -4.64 15.29 8.01
CA LYS A 588 -4.29 16.70 8.14
C LYS A 588 -5.52 17.54 7.78
N ILE A 589 -6.08 18.27 8.74
CA ILE A 589 -7.32 19.02 8.60
C ILE A 589 -7.03 20.50 8.88
N SER A 590 -7.30 21.36 7.91
CA SER A 590 -7.14 22.81 8.03
C SER A 590 -8.47 23.52 7.77
N LEU A 591 -8.83 24.41 8.69
CA LEU A 591 -10.04 25.24 8.59
C LEU A 591 -9.72 26.71 8.30
N ALA A 592 -10.47 27.33 7.39
CA ALA A 592 -10.29 28.76 7.09
C ALA A 592 -10.96 29.67 8.12
N SER A 593 -12.13 29.27 8.65
CA SER A 593 -12.91 30.05 9.61
C SER A 593 -12.71 29.55 11.05
N THR A 594 -12.83 30.45 12.04
CA THR A 594 -12.58 30.17 13.47
C THR A 594 -13.81 30.36 14.38
N GLY A 595 -15.01 30.51 13.78
CA GLY A 595 -16.25 30.73 14.53
C GLY A 595 -16.73 29.51 15.33
N ASN A 596 -17.69 29.70 16.23
CA ASN A 596 -18.17 28.65 17.17
C ASN A 596 -18.84 27.42 16.50
N SER A 597 -19.16 27.53 15.21
CA SER A 597 -19.74 26.44 14.40
C SER A 597 -18.71 25.75 13.49
N THR A 598 -17.42 26.03 13.68
CA THR A 598 -16.33 25.47 12.87
C THR A 598 -15.55 24.43 13.66
N TYR A 599 -15.37 23.24 13.07
CA TYR A 599 -14.89 22.04 13.77
C TYR A 599 -13.94 21.24 12.88
N GLY A 600 -12.73 20.94 13.35
CA GLY A 600 -11.87 20.00 12.63
C GLY A 600 -12.54 18.64 12.53
N VAL A 601 -12.97 18.12 13.68
CA VAL A 601 -13.80 16.93 13.81
C VAL A 601 -15.03 17.22 14.68
N PHE A 602 -16.21 16.86 14.21
CA PHE A 602 -17.44 16.85 14.98
C PHE A 602 -18.00 15.44 15.09
N ILE A 603 -18.32 14.98 16.30
CA ILE A 603 -18.93 13.65 16.53
C ILE A 603 -20.19 13.81 17.38
N ASN A 604 -21.28 13.16 16.99
CA ASN A 604 -22.50 13.08 17.78
C ASN A 604 -22.98 11.63 17.79
N TYR A 605 -23.16 11.02 18.98
CA TYR A 605 -23.55 9.62 19.18
C TYR A 605 -22.63 8.60 18.47
N SER A 606 -21.51 8.27 19.12
CA SER A 606 -20.59 7.22 18.65
C SER A 606 -19.99 6.43 19.83
N GLY A 607 -19.55 5.20 19.54
CA GLY A 607 -19.04 4.24 20.51
C GLY A 607 -20.19 3.50 21.20
N SER A 608 -20.75 2.50 20.51
CA SER A 608 -21.95 1.81 20.99
C SER A 608 -21.68 0.83 22.14
N SER A 609 -20.46 0.33 22.29
CA SER A 609 -20.04 -0.54 23.39
C SER A 609 -18.52 -0.55 23.56
N SER A 610 -18.02 -1.07 24.68
CA SER A 610 -16.58 -1.24 24.92
C SER A 610 -15.87 -2.19 23.94
N SER A 611 -16.61 -3.00 23.18
CA SER A 611 -16.07 -3.82 22.08
C SER A 611 -15.85 -3.03 20.79
N TYR A 612 -16.49 -1.87 20.64
CA TYR A 612 -16.41 -1.01 19.47
C TYR A 612 -15.78 0.33 19.85
N ILE A 613 -14.45 0.37 19.76
CA ILE A 613 -13.63 1.48 20.23
C ILE A 613 -13.41 2.49 19.10
N ASP A 614 -13.95 3.70 19.25
CA ASP A 614 -13.60 4.83 18.39
C ASP A 614 -12.11 5.15 18.51
N THR A 615 -11.43 5.36 17.39
CA THR A 615 -9.99 5.64 17.35
C THR A 615 -9.74 6.92 16.58
N ILE A 616 -9.22 7.94 17.25
CA ILE A 616 -8.86 9.23 16.66
C ILE A 616 -7.39 9.44 16.97
N SER A 617 -6.50 9.15 16.02
CA SER A 617 -5.07 9.23 16.27
C SER A 617 -4.20 9.73 15.13
N GLY A 618 -3.06 10.33 15.47
CA GLY A 618 -2.10 10.82 14.49
C GLY A 618 -2.61 12.00 13.66
N ASN A 619 -3.75 12.61 14.00
CA ASN A 619 -4.33 13.68 13.20
C ASN A 619 -3.71 15.03 13.54
N THR A 620 -3.50 15.87 12.53
CA THR A 620 -3.08 17.27 12.68
C THR A 620 -4.25 18.18 12.32
N ILE A 621 -4.82 18.86 13.30
CA ILE A 621 -6.01 19.70 13.17
C ILE A 621 -5.64 21.15 13.41
N ILE A 622 -5.72 21.96 12.36
CA ILE A 622 -5.18 23.32 12.29
C ILE A 622 -6.34 24.31 12.16
N SER A 623 -6.34 25.36 12.99
CA SER A 623 -7.34 26.43 12.96
C SER A 623 -8.77 25.93 13.25
N GLY A 624 -9.79 26.78 13.17
CA GLY A 624 -11.16 26.43 13.54
C GLY A 624 -11.53 26.83 14.97
N GLY A 625 -12.83 26.91 15.24
CA GLY A 625 -13.38 27.22 16.55
C GLY A 625 -13.12 26.12 17.56
N TYR A 626 -13.18 24.85 17.11
CA TYR A 626 -12.79 23.69 17.89
C TYR A 626 -11.95 22.74 17.03
N GLY A 627 -10.89 22.18 17.60
CA GLY A 627 -10.19 21.05 16.97
C GLY A 627 -11.10 19.83 16.91
N ILE A 628 -11.61 19.38 18.06
CA ILE A 628 -12.61 18.30 18.14
C ILE A 628 -13.79 18.76 19.01
N LYS A 629 -15.01 18.55 18.52
CA LYS A 629 -16.23 18.73 19.30
C LYS A 629 -17.04 17.45 19.28
N ALA A 630 -17.37 16.91 20.45
CA ALA A 630 -18.11 15.66 20.54
C ALA A 630 -19.29 15.73 21.52
N SER A 631 -20.38 15.05 21.18
CA SER A 631 -21.55 14.86 22.02
C SER A 631 -21.91 13.38 22.06
N TYR A 632 -22.15 12.83 23.25
CA TYR A 632 -22.43 11.40 23.42
C TYR A 632 -21.34 10.50 22.82
N LEU A 633 -20.07 10.87 23.04
CA LEU A 633 -18.90 10.06 22.69
C LEU A 633 -18.57 9.12 23.85
N LYS A 634 -18.51 7.82 23.57
CA LYS A 634 -18.17 6.81 24.58
C LYS A 634 -17.11 5.84 24.07
N TYR A 635 -16.33 5.28 24.98
CA TYR A 635 -15.34 4.24 24.66
C TYR A 635 -14.29 4.66 23.60
N ALA A 636 -14.05 5.96 23.44
CA ALA A 636 -13.13 6.47 22.43
C ALA A 636 -11.69 6.49 22.94
N LYS A 637 -10.74 6.21 22.04
CA LYS A 637 -9.30 6.45 22.22
C LYS A 637 -8.87 7.59 21.30
N VAL A 638 -8.52 8.72 21.91
CA VAL A 638 -8.04 9.93 21.23
C VAL A 638 -6.59 10.16 21.62
N TYR A 639 -5.64 9.88 20.72
CA TYR A 639 -4.23 9.93 21.07
C TYR A 639 -3.29 10.31 19.94
N ASN A 640 -2.11 10.81 20.27
CA ASN A 640 -1.10 11.24 19.29
C ASN A 640 -1.64 12.28 18.29
N ASN A 641 -2.54 13.19 18.69
CA ASN A 641 -3.05 14.22 17.78
C ASN A 641 -2.39 15.58 18.07
N TYR A 642 -2.24 16.38 17.02
CA TYR A 642 -1.89 17.79 17.09
C TYR A 642 -3.14 18.65 16.91
N LEU A 643 -3.43 19.48 17.91
CA LEU A 643 -4.53 20.45 17.89
C LEU A 643 -3.92 21.85 18.03
N VAL A 644 -3.74 22.51 16.88
CA VAL A 644 -2.91 23.71 16.76
C VAL A 644 -3.69 24.88 16.19
N ASN A 645 -3.53 26.05 16.83
CA ASN A 645 -4.16 27.31 16.45
C ASN A 645 -5.69 27.24 16.36
N ASN A 646 -6.34 26.26 16.99
CA ASN A 646 -7.78 26.27 17.18
C ASN A 646 -8.14 27.36 18.21
N THR A 647 -9.36 27.89 18.15
CA THR A 647 -9.88 28.74 19.24
C THR A 647 -9.93 27.92 20.53
N ASN A 648 -10.51 26.72 20.48
CA ASN A 648 -10.51 25.74 21.56
C ASN A 648 -10.02 24.38 21.05
N GLY A 649 -9.40 23.58 21.91
CA GLY A 649 -8.91 22.23 21.55
C GLY A 649 -10.05 21.23 21.39
N ILE A 650 -10.46 20.61 22.49
CA ILE A 650 -11.52 19.60 22.56
C ILE A 650 -12.68 20.11 23.40
N SER A 651 -13.92 19.91 22.93
CA SER A 651 -15.15 20.14 23.70
C SER A 651 -16.04 18.91 23.70
N LEU A 652 -16.40 18.45 24.89
CA LEU A 652 -17.23 17.27 25.12
C LEU A 652 -18.53 17.63 25.82
N THR A 653 -19.61 16.99 25.39
CA THR A 653 -20.95 17.08 25.98
C THR A 653 -21.48 15.66 26.18
N SER A 654 -22.01 15.37 27.36
CA SER A 654 -22.60 14.07 27.71
C SER A 654 -21.74 12.85 27.31
N SER A 655 -20.44 12.88 27.59
CA SER A 655 -19.44 11.92 27.11
C SER A 655 -18.69 11.29 28.28
N GLN A 656 -18.42 9.98 28.21
CA GLN A 656 -17.88 9.18 29.31
C GLN A 656 -17.08 7.97 28.80
N ASP A 657 -16.31 7.32 29.67
CA ASP A 657 -15.58 6.08 29.35
C ASP A 657 -14.52 6.26 28.23
N ASN A 658 -13.90 7.44 28.14
CA ASN A 658 -12.98 7.80 27.05
C ASN A 658 -11.51 7.84 27.51
N LEU A 659 -10.57 7.69 26.59
CA LEU A 659 -9.13 7.85 26.79
C LEU A 659 -8.60 8.97 25.91
N PHE A 660 -8.01 9.99 26.54
CA PHE A 660 -7.28 11.08 25.88
C PHE A 660 -5.82 11.02 26.32
N ALA A 661 -4.96 10.58 25.41
CA ALA A 661 -3.57 10.24 25.73
C ALA A 661 -2.58 10.85 24.75
N TYR A 662 -1.42 11.34 25.19
CA TYR A 662 -0.36 11.75 24.26
C TYR A 662 -0.80 12.74 23.18
N ASN A 663 -1.70 13.69 23.46
CA ASN A 663 -2.07 14.71 22.49
C ASN A 663 -1.31 16.00 22.77
N ASN A 664 -0.90 16.71 21.71
CA ASN A 664 -0.27 18.02 21.83
C ASN A 664 -1.28 19.10 21.43
N PHE A 665 -1.45 20.06 22.33
CA PHE A 665 -2.35 21.18 22.15
C PHE A 665 -1.56 22.48 22.17
N ARG A 666 -1.93 23.39 21.26
CA ARG A 666 -1.51 24.78 21.30
C ARG A 666 -2.58 25.70 20.74
N ASN A 667 -3.44 26.20 21.61
CA ASN A 667 -4.65 26.91 21.20
C ASN A 667 -4.79 28.28 21.88
N ALA A 668 -5.67 29.13 21.32
CA ALA A 668 -5.88 30.50 21.79
C ALA A 668 -6.65 30.58 23.11
N GLN A 669 -7.53 29.61 23.37
CA GLN A 669 -8.38 29.56 24.55
C GLN A 669 -8.27 28.19 25.25
N THR A 670 -9.39 27.49 25.47
CA THR A 670 -9.43 26.30 26.32
C THR A 670 -9.13 25.03 25.55
N ASN A 671 -8.24 24.19 26.08
CA ASN A 671 -7.78 22.99 25.39
C ASN A 671 -8.67 21.77 25.63
N PHE A 672 -9.27 21.63 26.81
CA PHE A 672 -10.20 20.55 27.13
C PHE A 672 -11.41 21.08 27.89
N ILE A 673 -12.60 20.91 27.31
CA ILE A 673 -13.86 21.44 27.84
C ILE A 673 -14.84 20.28 28.07
N GLY A 674 -15.38 20.17 29.28
CA GLY A 674 -16.53 19.33 29.61
C GLY A 674 -17.74 20.21 29.96
N THR A 675 -18.77 20.17 29.11
CA THR A 675 -19.93 21.08 29.23
C THR A 675 -21.10 20.48 30.01
N THR A 676 -20.94 19.30 30.58
CA THR A 676 -21.96 18.59 31.37
C THR A 676 -21.30 17.90 32.55
N SER A 677 -22.07 17.63 33.60
CA SER A 677 -21.57 17.08 34.86
C SER A 677 -21.03 15.65 34.78
N ASP A 678 -21.39 14.92 33.72
CA ASP A 678 -20.90 13.58 33.45
C ASP A 678 -19.55 13.57 32.72
N VAL A 679 -19.07 14.70 32.21
CA VAL A 679 -17.68 14.83 31.77
C VAL A 679 -16.86 15.32 32.98
N PRO A 680 -15.87 14.54 33.49
CA PRO A 680 -15.11 13.50 32.79
C PRO A 680 -15.26 12.08 33.39
N THR A 681 -16.49 11.65 33.69
CA THR A 681 -16.76 10.32 34.28
C THR A 681 -16.10 9.20 33.48
N ASN A 682 -15.37 8.33 34.18
CA ASN A 682 -14.59 7.22 33.61
C ASN A 682 -13.63 7.62 32.48
N THR A 683 -13.27 8.90 32.37
CA THR A 683 -12.37 9.39 31.33
C THR A 683 -10.95 9.46 31.87
N THR A 684 -9.99 8.98 31.09
CA THR A 684 -8.56 9.12 31.37
C THR A 684 -8.00 10.28 30.55
N LEU A 685 -7.25 11.16 31.21
CA LEU A 685 -6.56 12.28 30.61
C LEU A 685 -5.08 12.23 31.03
N SER A 686 -4.23 11.59 30.23
CA SER A 686 -2.84 11.34 30.61
C SER A 686 -1.84 11.61 29.50
N ASP A 687 -0.62 11.98 29.87
CA ASP A 687 0.47 12.19 28.92
C ASP A 687 0.17 13.25 27.85
N ASN A 688 -0.72 14.21 28.08
CA ASN A 688 -1.02 15.27 27.11
C ASN A 688 -0.21 16.54 27.41
N ILE A 689 0.11 17.30 26.36
CA ILE A 689 0.71 18.63 26.49
C ILE A 689 -0.36 19.70 26.21
N PHE A 690 -0.71 20.46 27.24
CA PHE A 690 -1.70 21.53 27.18
C PHE A 690 -1.03 22.91 27.16
N VAL A 691 -1.03 23.56 25.99
CA VAL A 691 -0.57 24.95 25.85
C VAL A 691 -1.73 25.86 25.52
N SER A 692 -2.10 26.74 26.47
CA SER A 692 -3.07 27.81 26.23
C SER A 692 -2.31 29.13 26.10
N THR A 693 -2.46 29.77 24.94
CA THR A 693 -1.88 31.09 24.66
C THR A 693 -2.82 32.24 25.05
N GLY A 694 -3.94 31.92 25.70
CA GLY A 694 -4.92 32.89 26.17
C GLY A 694 -4.49 33.63 27.43
N ASN A 695 -5.22 34.71 27.75
CA ASN A 695 -5.06 35.45 29.00
C ASN A 695 -5.75 34.76 30.20
N SER A 696 -5.74 35.43 31.36
CA SER A 696 -6.32 34.93 32.62
C SER A 696 -7.83 34.66 32.64
N SER A 697 -8.55 34.96 31.56
CA SER A 697 -9.95 34.59 31.38
C SER A 697 -10.14 33.14 30.90
N TYR A 698 -9.07 32.49 30.42
CA TYR A 698 -9.09 31.15 29.86
C TYR A 698 -8.36 30.13 30.74
N TYR A 699 -8.52 28.85 30.38
CA TYR A 699 -8.05 27.70 31.16
C TYR A 699 -7.45 26.66 30.21
N ASN A 700 -6.57 25.78 30.67
CA ASN A 700 -6.28 24.55 29.92
C ASN A 700 -7.44 23.56 30.02
N LEU A 701 -7.96 23.34 31.24
CA LEU A 701 -9.10 22.47 31.52
C LEU A 701 -10.31 23.28 32.01
N SER A 702 -11.50 23.01 31.47
CA SER A 702 -12.76 23.62 31.92
C SER A 702 -13.83 22.56 32.09
N LEU A 703 -14.23 22.30 33.33
CA LEU A 703 -15.13 21.22 33.71
C LEU A 703 -16.24 21.73 34.61
N ILE A 704 -17.48 21.33 34.34
CA ILE A 704 -18.62 21.69 35.21
C ILE A 704 -18.52 20.99 36.56
N SER A 705 -18.27 19.67 36.58
CA SER A 705 -18.11 18.86 37.79
C SER A 705 -17.53 17.47 37.44
N GLY A 706 -17.68 16.47 38.31
CA GLY A 706 -17.27 15.08 38.05
C GLY A 706 -15.83 14.76 38.45
N THR A 707 -15.45 13.49 38.34
CA THR A 707 -14.07 13.00 38.60
C THR A 707 -13.59 12.15 37.43
N PHE A 708 -12.28 12.17 37.19
CA PHE A 708 -11.63 11.38 36.16
C PHE A 708 -11.44 9.92 36.60
N ALA A 709 -11.26 9.03 35.63
CA ALA A 709 -10.67 7.71 35.89
C ALA A 709 -9.15 7.81 36.14
N SER A 710 -8.48 8.81 35.57
CA SER A 710 -7.10 9.19 35.85
C SER A 710 -6.84 10.53 35.14
N CYS A 711 -6.09 11.45 35.77
CA CYS A 711 -5.73 12.74 35.21
C CYS A 711 -4.26 13.07 35.54
N ASP A 712 -3.31 12.30 35.03
CA ASP A 712 -1.92 12.34 35.50
C ASP A 712 -0.90 12.38 34.36
N TYR A 713 0.34 12.77 34.66
CA TYR A 713 1.44 12.87 33.70
C TYR A 713 1.18 13.85 32.53
N ASN A 714 0.40 14.90 32.74
CA ASN A 714 0.20 15.94 31.73
C ASN A 714 1.22 17.09 31.88
N CYS A 715 1.45 17.86 30.82
CA CYS A 715 2.22 19.09 30.88
C CYS A 715 1.31 20.31 30.66
N PHE A 716 1.37 21.29 31.56
CA PHE A 716 0.59 22.52 31.48
C PHE A 716 1.49 23.75 31.29
N TYR A 717 1.31 24.44 30.17
CA TYR A 717 2.00 25.69 29.86
C TYR A 717 1.02 26.83 29.55
N ASN A 718 1.23 27.98 30.18
CA ASN A 718 0.30 29.11 30.13
C ASN A 718 1.07 30.44 29.97
N PRO A 719 1.75 30.67 28.82
CA PRO A 719 2.66 31.80 28.66
C PRO A 719 2.02 33.19 28.85
N ASN A 720 0.71 33.31 28.62
CA ASN A 720 -0.03 34.57 28.70
C ASN A 720 -0.96 34.67 29.92
N GLY A 721 -0.79 33.80 30.92
CA GLY A 721 -1.51 33.86 32.18
C GLY A 721 -2.87 33.16 32.20
N ALA A 722 -3.18 32.32 31.20
CA ALA A 722 -4.25 31.32 31.32
C ALA A 722 -4.05 30.44 32.58
N LYS A 723 -5.15 29.93 33.11
CA LYS A 723 -5.16 29.10 34.33
C LYS A 723 -5.03 27.62 33.98
N VAL A 724 -4.61 26.80 34.93
CA VAL A 724 -4.53 25.34 34.72
C VAL A 724 -5.93 24.76 34.52
N ALA A 725 -6.84 25.03 35.46
CA ALA A 725 -8.17 24.45 35.39
C ALA A 725 -9.27 25.34 36.01
N VAL A 726 -10.51 25.11 35.60
CA VAL A 726 -11.72 25.44 36.36
C VAL A 726 -12.56 24.17 36.51
N HIS A 727 -12.99 23.89 37.75
CA HIS A 727 -13.77 22.69 38.10
C HIS A 727 -14.79 23.02 39.17
N GLY A 728 -16.07 22.71 38.96
CA GLY A 728 -17.13 23.03 39.93
C GLY A 728 -17.33 24.53 40.16
N GLY A 729 -16.91 25.38 39.20
CA GLY A 729 -16.87 26.83 39.34
C GLY A 729 -15.66 27.37 40.13
N ILE A 730 -14.80 26.50 40.66
CA ILE A 730 -13.57 26.87 41.38
C ILE A 730 -12.41 26.96 40.38
N GLN A 731 -11.63 28.05 40.47
CA GLN A 731 -10.50 28.31 39.58
C GLN A 731 -9.18 27.88 40.21
N TYR A 732 -8.37 27.16 39.44
CA TYR A 732 -7.04 26.67 39.82
C TYR A 732 -5.98 27.33 38.95
N ASN A 733 -5.38 28.39 39.48
CA ASN A 733 -4.46 29.24 38.71
C ASN A 733 -3.11 28.57 38.45
N THR A 734 -2.69 27.65 39.34
CA THR A 734 -1.38 27.00 39.27
C THR A 734 -1.54 25.48 39.30
N LEU A 735 -0.53 24.76 38.80
CA LEU A 735 -0.54 23.31 38.84
C LEU A 735 -0.62 22.80 40.28
N SER A 736 0.15 23.36 41.21
CA SER A 736 0.11 22.97 42.62
C SER A 736 -1.29 23.10 43.24
N SER A 737 -2.07 24.13 42.85
CA SER A 737 -3.46 24.25 43.31
C SER A 737 -4.38 23.17 42.73
N TRP A 738 -4.14 22.77 41.47
CA TRP A 738 -4.88 21.70 40.80
C TRP A 738 -4.55 20.31 41.39
N GLN A 739 -3.27 20.03 41.63
CA GLN A 739 -2.80 18.80 42.28
C GLN A 739 -3.30 18.65 43.72
N GLY A 740 -3.63 19.77 44.39
CA GLY A 740 -4.23 19.77 45.73
C GLY A 740 -5.72 19.41 45.75
N LYS A 741 -6.38 19.33 44.61
CA LYS A 741 -7.80 18.99 44.48
C LYS A 741 -7.96 17.49 44.24
N ASP A 742 -8.82 16.84 45.02
CA ASP A 742 -9.32 15.52 44.67
C ASP A 742 -10.29 15.62 43.47
N HIS A 743 -9.81 15.19 42.30
CA HIS A 743 -10.55 15.15 41.04
C HIS A 743 -10.51 13.75 40.39
N TYR A 744 -10.21 12.72 41.18
CA TYR A 744 -10.07 11.31 40.77
C TYR A 744 -10.94 10.42 41.67
N SER A 745 -11.41 9.28 41.16
CA SER A 745 -12.30 8.39 41.91
C SER A 745 -11.60 7.34 42.78
N GLY A 746 -10.26 7.25 42.73
CA GLY A 746 -9.47 6.27 43.49
C GLY A 746 -8.70 6.88 44.67
N THR A 747 -7.52 6.32 44.99
CA THR A 747 -6.67 6.80 46.10
C THR A 747 -5.65 7.81 45.60
N GLY A 748 -5.61 9.00 46.23
CA GLY A 748 -4.79 10.13 45.80
C GLY A 748 -5.66 11.31 45.38
N ASN A 749 -5.05 12.34 44.80
CA ASN A 749 -5.76 13.48 44.22
C ASN A 749 -5.94 13.32 42.70
N GLY A 750 -5.15 12.45 42.06
CA GLY A 750 -5.34 12.02 40.68
C GLY A 750 -4.42 12.65 39.64
N ASP A 751 -3.53 13.55 40.06
CA ASP A 751 -2.57 14.29 39.22
C ASP A 751 -1.21 14.51 39.92
N GLU A 752 -0.64 13.45 40.48
CA GLU A 752 0.58 13.54 41.29
C GLU A 752 1.85 13.83 40.48
N HIS A 753 1.86 13.57 39.17
CA HIS A 753 3.05 13.57 38.33
C HIS A 753 3.00 14.55 37.15
N SER A 754 1.90 15.30 36.94
CA SER A 754 1.93 16.38 35.94
C SER A 754 3.01 17.42 36.24
N ILE A 755 3.45 18.09 35.18
CA ILE A 755 4.46 19.15 35.22
C ILE A 755 3.90 20.45 34.66
N SER A 756 4.49 21.59 35.06
CA SER A 756 4.20 22.89 34.46
C SER A 756 5.48 23.49 33.92
N ALA A 757 5.66 23.39 32.59
CA ALA A 757 6.87 23.84 31.91
C ALA A 757 6.57 24.14 30.43
N ASP A 758 7.41 24.94 29.78
CA ASP A 758 7.35 25.14 28.33
C ASP A 758 7.73 23.83 27.61
N PRO A 759 6.87 23.27 26.73
CA PRO A 759 7.20 22.04 26.02
C PRO A 759 8.26 22.20 24.93
N LEU A 760 8.69 23.43 24.61
CA LEU A 760 9.71 23.72 23.59
C LEU A 760 9.34 23.12 22.21
N TYR A 761 8.13 23.43 21.73
CA TYR A 761 7.72 23.02 20.38
C TYR A 761 8.64 23.60 19.31
N SER A 762 8.98 22.78 18.31
CA SER A 762 9.95 23.10 17.25
C SER A 762 9.48 24.22 16.31
N ASP A 763 8.28 24.12 15.75
CA ASP A 763 7.64 25.18 14.93
C ASP A 763 6.12 25.28 15.20
N PRO A 764 5.74 25.86 16.35
CA PRO A 764 4.35 25.91 16.78
C PRO A 764 3.44 26.81 15.93
N VAL A 765 3.99 27.53 14.95
CA VAL A 765 3.23 28.45 14.08
C VAL A 765 2.73 27.72 12.83
N THR A 766 3.53 26.81 12.26
CA THR A 766 3.22 26.22 10.94
C THR A 766 2.29 25.03 10.99
N ASP A 767 2.28 24.26 12.09
CA ASP A 767 1.49 23.04 12.38
C ASP A 767 2.29 21.96 13.12
N ASP A 768 3.57 22.23 13.41
CA ASP A 768 4.48 21.29 14.04
C ASP A 768 4.50 21.48 15.55
N LEU A 769 3.94 20.52 16.27
CA LEU A 769 3.97 20.47 17.73
C LEU A 769 4.96 19.41 18.23
N ASP A 770 5.98 19.05 17.44
CA ASP A 770 7.05 18.19 17.91
C ASP A 770 7.81 18.82 19.06
N ILE A 771 7.94 18.08 20.17
CA ILE A 771 8.90 18.38 21.23
C ILE A 771 10.31 17.93 20.84
N ASP A 772 11.32 18.62 21.36
CA ASP A 772 12.73 18.26 21.21
C ASP A 772 13.24 17.41 22.40
N LEU A 773 14.52 17.04 22.36
CA LEU A 773 15.16 16.22 23.40
C LEU A 773 15.34 16.96 24.74
N PHE A 774 15.44 18.29 24.71
CA PHE A 774 15.64 19.14 25.90
C PHE A 774 14.32 19.59 26.53
N SER A 775 13.20 19.31 25.86
CA SER A 775 11.87 19.51 26.39
C SER A 775 11.72 18.85 27.77
N PRO A 776 11.18 19.56 28.77
CA PRO A 776 10.78 18.99 30.05
C PRO A 776 9.75 17.86 29.93
N CYS A 777 9.08 17.74 28.78
CA CYS A 777 8.12 16.67 28.48
C CYS A 777 8.79 15.35 28.05
N THR A 778 10.06 15.40 27.66
CA THR A 778 10.83 14.22 27.24
C THR A 778 11.01 13.28 28.42
N GLN A 779 10.71 11.99 28.24
CA GLN A 779 10.83 10.97 29.31
C GLN A 779 10.06 11.28 30.60
N ALA A 780 9.06 12.16 30.53
CA ALA A 780 8.31 12.61 31.70
C ALA A 780 6.95 11.93 31.83
N GLY A 781 6.59 11.02 30.92
CA GLY A 781 5.28 10.38 30.86
C GLY A 781 5.21 9.01 31.52
N SER A 782 4.07 8.35 31.36
CA SER A 782 3.81 6.98 31.80
C SER A 782 3.30 6.13 30.64
N ALA A 783 3.62 4.83 30.60
CA ALA A 783 3.19 3.96 29.52
C ALA A 783 1.67 3.66 29.58
N ILE A 784 0.95 3.93 28.49
CA ILE A 784 -0.49 3.64 28.38
C ILE A 784 -0.73 2.38 27.57
N SER A 785 -1.47 1.43 28.17
CA SER A 785 -1.76 0.12 27.56
C SER A 785 -2.46 0.23 26.21
N GLY A 786 -1.86 -0.40 25.20
CA GLY A 786 -2.38 -0.45 23.83
C GLY A 786 -2.05 0.76 22.97
N ILE A 787 -1.19 1.67 23.43
CA ILE A 787 -0.63 2.78 22.63
C ILE A 787 0.90 2.66 22.67
N ASN A 788 1.45 1.97 21.67
CA ASN A 788 2.88 1.60 21.64
C ASN A 788 3.68 2.38 20.59
N ALA A 789 3.07 3.35 19.91
CA ALA A 789 3.71 4.16 18.90
C ALA A 789 3.27 5.62 19.00
N ASP A 790 4.08 6.53 18.47
CA ASP A 790 3.85 7.97 18.43
C ASP A 790 3.15 8.43 17.13
N ILE A 791 2.98 9.74 16.92
CA ILE A 791 2.31 10.31 15.73
C ILE A 791 2.98 9.93 14.39
N TYR A 792 4.28 9.62 14.40
CA TYR A 792 5.02 9.17 13.21
C TYR A 792 5.15 7.65 13.14
N ASN A 793 4.35 6.93 13.93
CA ASN A 793 4.36 5.46 14.05
C ASN A 793 5.72 4.90 14.54
N ARG A 794 6.45 5.68 15.35
CA ARG A 794 7.71 5.27 15.99
C ARG A 794 7.39 4.65 17.33
N VAL A 795 8.07 3.56 17.69
CA VAL A 795 7.79 2.80 18.91
C VAL A 795 8.01 3.69 20.15
N ARG A 796 7.02 3.71 21.06
CA ARG A 796 7.14 4.37 22.37
C ARG A 796 8.04 3.57 23.28
N ARG A 797 8.80 4.29 24.10
CA ARG A 797 9.84 3.75 24.96
C ARG A 797 9.25 3.31 26.31
N SER A 798 10.04 2.63 27.14
CA SER A 798 9.58 2.12 28.44
C SER A 798 9.14 3.23 29.39
N LEU A 799 9.87 4.35 29.37
CA LEU A 799 9.46 5.63 29.92
C LEU A 799 9.17 6.58 28.74
N PRO A 800 7.89 6.76 28.36
CA PRO A 800 7.53 7.55 27.19
C PRO A 800 7.63 9.06 27.48
N SER A 801 7.72 9.85 26.43
CA SER A 801 7.52 11.30 26.55
C SER A 801 6.04 11.64 26.75
N ILE A 802 5.78 12.70 27.51
CA ILE A 802 4.47 13.37 27.50
C ILE A 802 4.29 13.95 26.09
N GLY A 803 3.13 13.72 25.48
CA GLY A 803 2.79 14.25 24.17
C GLY A 803 2.91 13.27 23.00
N ALA A 804 2.54 13.77 21.83
CA ALA A 804 2.22 13.00 20.63
C ALA A 804 3.44 12.44 19.88
N ASN A 805 4.62 13.04 20.01
CA ASN A 805 5.85 12.59 19.38
C ASN A 805 6.90 12.17 20.41
N GLU A 806 7.71 11.17 20.05
CA GLU A 806 8.94 10.83 20.75
C GLU A 806 10.12 11.57 20.08
N PRO A 807 10.85 12.46 20.76
CA PRO A 807 11.97 13.16 20.13
C PRO A 807 13.06 12.16 19.69
N ILE A 808 13.70 12.44 18.55
CA ILE A 808 14.81 11.65 18.00
C ILE A 808 15.95 12.59 17.66
N LEU A 809 17.17 12.17 17.99
CA LEU A 809 18.40 12.83 17.56
C LEU A 809 19.07 12.02 16.45
N PHE A 810 19.22 12.63 15.26
CA PHE A 810 20.04 12.10 14.19
C PHE A 810 21.43 12.72 14.25
N LEU A 811 22.44 11.89 14.51
CA LEU A 811 23.83 12.29 14.38
C LEU A 811 24.33 11.89 12.98
N ASN A 812 24.59 12.89 12.14
CA ASN A 812 25.14 12.71 10.81
C ASN A 812 26.64 13.03 10.81
N ILE A 813 27.46 12.00 10.62
CA ILE A 813 28.91 12.16 10.44
C ILE A 813 29.20 11.90 8.96
N PRO A 814 29.66 12.89 8.18
CA PRO A 814 29.92 12.69 6.77
C PRO A 814 31.02 11.64 6.56
N VAL A 815 30.77 10.70 5.64
CA VAL A 815 31.76 9.70 5.22
C VAL A 815 32.85 10.39 4.41
N LEU A 816 34.06 10.49 4.96
CA LEU A 816 35.23 10.81 4.17
C LEU A 816 35.57 9.60 3.29
N LYS A 817 35.19 9.66 2.02
CA LYS A 817 35.63 8.69 1.00
C LYS A 817 37.14 8.83 0.81
N ASN A 818 37.90 7.84 1.26
CA ASN A 818 39.28 7.54 0.86
C ASN A 818 40.43 8.45 1.35
N ASN A 819 40.25 9.32 2.35
CA ASN A 819 41.36 10.11 2.88
C ASN A 819 41.82 9.61 4.25
N ILE A 820 43.12 9.40 4.40
CA ILE A 820 43.78 9.43 5.70
C ILE A 820 43.60 10.87 6.19
N LEU A 821 42.84 11.07 7.26
CA LEU A 821 42.71 12.37 7.92
C LEU A 821 44.13 12.89 8.24
N ALA A 822 44.51 14.03 7.66
CA ALA A 822 45.65 14.81 8.16
C ALA A 822 45.17 15.66 9.36
N ASP A 823 46.09 16.11 10.23
CA ASP A 823 45.80 16.88 11.45
C ASP A 823 45.05 18.23 11.21
N GLU A 824 44.69 18.56 9.96
CA GLU A 824 43.93 19.77 9.58
C GLU A 824 42.54 19.49 8.97
N ASP A 825 42.13 18.21 8.82
CA ASP A 825 40.84 17.87 8.22
C ASP A 825 39.69 18.04 9.23
N THR A 826 39.01 19.18 9.22
CA THR A 826 37.83 19.43 10.05
C THR A 826 36.63 18.60 9.56
N VAL A 827 36.18 17.63 10.37
CA VAL A 827 34.94 16.88 10.09
C VAL A 827 33.74 17.68 10.58
N MET A 828 32.87 18.09 9.66
CA MET A 828 31.60 18.72 10.01
C MET A 828 30.56 17.66 10.34
N ALA A 829 30.31 17.41 11.62
CA ALA A 829 29.17 16.59 12.04
C ALA A 829 27.93 17.48 12.14
N THR A 830 26.79 16.95 11.70
CA THR A 830 25.49 17.64 11.77
C THR A 830 24.58 16.86 12.71
N LEU A 831 24.06 17.54 13.72
CA LEU A 831 22.95 17.05 14.52
C LEU A 831 21.67 17.52 13.84
N THR A 832 20.74 16.62 13.58
CA THR A 832 19.46 16.93 12.90
C THR A 832 18.32 16.16 13.56
N GLY A 833 17.07 16.62 13.38
CA GLY A 833 15.87 15.89 13.84
C GLY A 833 15.21 16.35 15.14
N SER A 834 15.74 17.39 15.79
CA SER A 834 15.20 17.95 17.05
C SER A 834 14.85 19.44 16.96
N GLY A 835 14.59 19.98 15.76
CA GLY A 835 14.38 21.42 15.55
C GLY A 835 15.64 22.30 15.69
N ILE A 836 16.77 21.70 16.09
CA ILE A 836 18.09 22.34 16.17
C ILE A 836 18.97 21.72 15.08
N ASP A 837 19.03 22.36 13.92
CA ASP A 837 20.05 22.03 12.92
C ASP A 837 21.37 22.70 13.34
N THR A 838 22.14 22.03 14.19
CA THR A 838 23.48 22.49 14.58
C THR A 838 24.54 21.73 13.80
N THR A 839 25.32 22.48 13.04
CA THR A 839 26.59 22.01 12.50
C THR A 839 27.66 22.35 13.53
N PHE A 840 28.36 21.34 14.03
CA PHE A 840 29.49 21.58 14.93
C PHE A 840 30.78 21.11 14.27
N PHE A 841 31.80 21.93 14.41
CA PHE A 841 33.17 21.56 14.07
C PHE A 841 33.62 20.60 15.15
N VAL A 842 33.96 19.37 14.78
CA VAL A 842 34.62 18.45 15.70
C VAL A 842 36.03 19.03 15.95
N PRO A 843 36.36 19.57 17.14
CA PRO A 843 37.67 20.15 17.39
C PRO A 843 38.74 19.06 17.44
N ASP A 844 40.02 19.44 17.26
CA ASP A 844 41.26 18.63 17.19
C ASP A 844 41.46 17.51 18.24
N THR A 845 40.55 17.31 19.18
CA THR A 845 40.60 16.23 20.18
C THR A 845 39.48 15.22 19.97
N PHE A 846 39.50 14.51 18.83
CA PHE A 846 38.97 13.15 18.78
C PHE A 846 39.93 12.22 19.54
N MET A 847 39.94 12.30 20.88
CA MET A 847 40.73 11.40 21.71
C MET A 847 39.91 10.14 22.01
N VAL A 848 40.17 9.07 21.25
CA VAL A 848 39.77 7.73 21.64
C VAL A 848 40.52 7.38 22.92
N TYR A 849 39.82 7.35 24.06
CA TYR A 849 40.33 6.73 25.27
C TYR A 849 40.00 5.23 25.21
N PRO A 850 40.96 4.33 24.87
CA PRO A 850 40.79 2.94 25.22
C PRO A 850 40.97 2.82 26.74
N THR A 851 39.88 2.94 27.50
CA THR A 851 39.86 2.28 28.81
C THR A 851 39.87 0.78 28.54
N VAL A 852 40.88 0.13 29.11
CA VAL A 852 41.23 -1.29 29.02
C VAL A 852 40.02 -2.21 28.77
N PRO A 853 40.08 -3.13 27.78
CA PRO A 853 38.95 -3.93 27.38
C PRO A 853 38.62 -4.99 28.43
N LEU A 854 37.42 -4.89 29.02
CA LEU A 854 36.63 -6.06 29.35
C LEU A 854 35.31 -5.95 28.56
N GLU A 855 34.98 -7.01 27.83
CA GLU A 855 33.68 -7.27 27.20
C GLU A 855 33.32 -6.65 25.83
N GLY A 856 34.27 -6.30 24.96
CA GLY A 856 33.95 -6.22 23.50
C GLY A 856 33.06 -5.06 23.01
N TYR A 857 33.01 -3.95 23.75
CA TYR A 857 32.31 -2.71 23.36
C TYR A 857 33.29 -1.58 22.99
N LEU A 858 32.88 -0.67 22.10
CA LEU A 858 33.59 0.59 21.79
C LEU A 858 32.83 1.76 22.45
N SER A 859 33.53 2.63 23.18
CA SER A 859 32.91 3.81 23.82
C SER A 859 33.32 5.10 23.10
N TYR A 860 32.37 5.98 22.82
CA TYR A 860 32.60 7.33 22.26
C TYR A 860 32.07 8.40 23.24
N GLU A 861 32.75 9.54 23.37
CA GLU A 861 32.28 10.69 24.16
C GLU A 861 32.25 11.91 23.23
N ILE A 862 31.11 12.62 23.16
CA ILE A 862 30.97 13.87 22.40
C ILE A 862 30.78 15.00 23.41
N SER A 863 31.82 15.82 23.57
CA SER A 863 31.76 17.01 24.42
C SER A 863 31.43 18.25 23.59
N PHE A 864 30.38 18.96 24.01
CA PHE A 864 30.03 20.26 23.47
C PHE A 864 30.73 21.32 24.32
N GLU A 865 31.95 21.72 23.95
CA GLU A 865 32.61 22.87 24.57
C GLU A 865 32.21 24.13 23.80
N GLY A 866 31.17 24.82 24.28
CA GLY A 866 30.76 26.13 23.77
C GLY A 866 31.43 27.27 24.53
N ASP A 867 31.84 28.32 23.82
CA ASP A 867 32.41 29.53 24.42
C ASP A 867 31.44 30.15 25.44
N THR A 868 32.02 30.45 26.60
CA THR A 868 31.39 30.61 27.90
C THR A 868 30.50 31.86 28.01
N SER A 869 29.23 31.66 28.40
CA SER A 869 28.51 32.53 29.37
C SER A 869 27.04 32.14 29.62
N LEU A 870 26.46 31.18 28.90
CA LEU A 870 25.00 30.91 29.00
C LEU A 870 24.55 29.42 29.04
N ILE A 871 25.45 28.42 29.10
CA ILE A 871 25.05 27.01 29.18
C ILE A 871 25.93 26.27 30.20
N ASP A 872 25.32 25.47 31.06
CA ASP A 872 25.96 24.54 32.01
C ASP A 872 26.97 23.62 31.28
N ASP A 873 28.04 23.19 31.97
CA ASP A 873 29.01 22.18 31.52
C ASP A 873 28.34 20.80 31.31
N SER A 874 27.52 20.65 30.27
CA SER A 874 26.84 19.41 29.90
C SER A 874 27.41 18.82 28.60
N SER A 875 27.85 17.56 28.66
CA SER A 875 28.25 16.77 27.48
C SER A 875 27.43 15.49 27.35
N ILE A 876 27.36 14.91 26.15
CA ILE A 876 26.64 13.64 25.92
C ILE A 876 27.63 12.56 25.46
N GLY A 877 27.73 11.46 26.21
CA GLY A 877 28.54 10.30 25.85
C GLY A 877 27.70 9.13 25.32
N PHE A 878 28.23 8.38 24.35
CA PHE A 878 27.56 7.25 23.70
C PHE A 878 28.48 6.02 23.66
N ARG A 879 28.03 4.86 24.12
CA ARG A 879 28.70 3.57 23.85
C ARG A 879 28.06 2.90 22.67
N VAL A 880 28.86 2.32 21.78
CA VAL A 880 28.37 1.43 20.74
C VAL A 880 28.90 0.02 20.94
N ASN A 881 28.08 -0.97 20.64
CA ASN A 881 28.54 -2.34 20.57
C ASN A 881 29.33 -2.61 19.29
N SER A 882 29.91 -3.81 19.21
CA SER A 882 30.68 -4.30 18.07
C SER A 882 29.92 -4.33 16.73
N LEU A 883 28.59 -4.14 16.74
CA LEU A 883 27.73 -4.06 15.55
C LEU A 883 27.43 -2.61 15.12
N GLY A 884 27.98 -1.61 15.82
CA GLY A 884 27.75 -0.20 15.57
C GLY A 884 26.40 0.33 16.06
N ILE A 885 25.76 -0.39 16.99
CA ILE A 885 24.49 0.00 17.63
C ILE A 885 24.82 0.70 18.94
N ILE A 886 24.17 1.84 19.22
CA ILE A 886 24.31 2.54 20.50
C ILE A 886 23.72 1.64 21.59
N ASP A 887 24.54 1.26 22.56
CA ASP A 887 24.23 0.34 23.65
C ASP A 887 24.05 1.05 25.00
N SER A 888 24.64 2.23 25.17
CA SER A 888 24.32 3.13 26.28
C SER A 888 24.60 4.59 25.93
N VAL A 889 23.88 5.50 26.56
CA VAL A 889 24.12 6.95 26.46
C VAL A 889 24.15 7.54 27.85
N TYR A 890 24.84 8.65 28.06
CA TYR A 890 24.80 9.40 29.31
C TYR A 890 24.98 10.89 29.08
N GLU A 891 24.28 11.70 29.85
CA GLU A 891 24.58 13.11 30.01
C GLU A 891 25.61 13.26 31.13
N LYS A 892 26.66 14.01 30.91
CA LYS A 892 27.65 14.34 31.92
C LYS A 892 27.45 15.79 32.31
N ARG A 893 27.14 16.04 33.58
CA ARG A 893 27.06 17.39 34.14
C ARG A 893 28.16 17.51 35.19
N GLY A 894 29.19 18.31 34.90
CA GLY A 894 30.42 18.34 35.69
C GLY A 894 31.10 16.97 35.78
N SER A 895 31.28 16.43 36.99
CA SER A 895 31.90 15.10 37.22
C SER A 895 30.91 13.92 37.24
N SER A 896 29.60 14.18 37.19
CA SER A 896 28.56 13.15 37.33
C SER A 896 28.02 12.70 35.98
N GLN A 897 27.79 11.38 35.82
CA GLN A 897 27.16 10.79 34.64
C GLN A 897 25.73 10.35 34.95
N TYR A 898 24.79 10.80 34.14
CA TYR A 898 23.37 10.44 34.20
C TYR A 898 23.06 9.58 32.98
N PRO A 899 22.77 8.28 33.14
CA PRO A 899 22.46 7.41 32.02
C PRO A 899 21.22 7.92 31.27
N LEU A 900 21.35 8.02 29.95
CA LEU A 900 20.26 8.27 29.01
C LEU A 900 19.98 6.97 28.26
N ASP A 901 18.71 6.74 27.92
CA ASP A 901 18.33 5.54 27.19
C ASP A 901 18.89 5.59 25.75
N PRO A 902 19.66 4.57 25.31
CA PRO A 902 20.27 4.52 23.99
C PRO A 902 19.28 4.44 22.82
N ALA A 903 18.02 4.06 23.06
CA ALA A 903 16.97 4.07 22.03
C ALA A 903 16.58 5.49 21.56
N TYR A 904 17.11 6.53 22.20
CA TYR A 904 16.87 7.94 21.82
C TYR A 904 17.75 8.44 20.67
N TYR A 905 18.74 7.65 20.24
CA TYR A 905 19.81 8.12 19.36
C TYR A 905 20.05 7.15 18.21
N THR A 906 20.22 7.66 17.00
CA THR A 906 20.57 6.85 15.82
C THR A 906 21.76 7.46 15.09
N LEU A 907 22.78 6.64 14.83
CA LEU A 907 23.93 7.00 13.99
C LEU A 907 23.58 6.71 12.51
N LEU A 908 23.61 7.75 11.69
CA LEU A 908 23.49 7.62 10.23
C LEU A 908 24.89 7.68 9.58
N ASN A 909 25.06 6.94 8.47
CA ASN A 909 26.23 7.00 7.58
C ASN A 909 27.57 6.41 8.06
N LEU A 910 27.67 5.71 9.19
CA LEU A 910 28.89 4.94 9.47
C LEU A 910 28.99 3.71 8.55
N ASN A 911 29.91 3.77 7.58
CA ASN A 911 30.36 2.58 6.86
C ASN A 911 30.89 1.58 7.90
N ARG A 912 30.17 0.47 8.12
CA ARG A 912 30.46 -0.60 9.09
C ARG A 912 31.89 -1.19 9.00
N GLY A 913 32.67 -0.82 7.99
CA GLY A 913 34.07 -1.25 7.80
C GLY A 913 35.16 -0.33 8.36
N ILE A 914 34.89 0.93 8.73
CA ILE A 914 35.96 1.90 9.08
C ILE A 914 36.44 1.76 10.54
N ALA A 915 35.56 1.32 11.46
CA ALA A 915 35.93 1.09 12.87
C ALA A 915 37.06 0.05 13.05
N ALA A 916 37.25 -0.84 12.07
CA ALA A 916 38.34 -1.82 12.08
C ALA A 916 39.70 -1.24 11.64
N SER A 917 39.75 -0.09 10.97
CA SER A 917 40.97 0.44 10.34
C SER A 917 41.76 1.44 11.19
N ALA A 918 41.17 2.00 12.25
CA ALA A 918 41.84 2.97 13.13
C ALA A 918 42.91 2.33 14.06
N ILE A 919 43.11 1.01 13.99
CA ILE A 919 44.13 0.28 14.72
C ILE A 919 45.40 0.22 13.85
N MET A 920 46.26 1.26 13.88
CA MET A 920 47.73 1.19 13.75
C MET A 920 48.37 2.55 13.40
N LYS A 921 48.91 3.26 14.40
CA LYS A 921 50.27 3.86 14.40
C LYS A 921 50.55 4.60 15.72
N VAL A 922 51.54 4.11 16.48
CA VAL A 922 52.05 4.75 17.70
C VAL A 922 53.15 5.74 17.32
N LEU A 923 53.04 7.01 17.69
CA LEU A 923 54.16 7.97 17.66
C LEU A 923 54.87 7.97 19.04
N PRO A 924 56.22 7.92 19.12
CA PRO A 924 56.94 7.76 20.38
C PRO A 924 57.09 9.05 21.21
N ALA A 925 57.22 8.87 22.52
CA ALA A 925 57.40 9.93 23.52
C ALA A 925 58.89 10.33 23.67
N TYR A 926 59.20 11.62 23.42
CA TYR A 926 60.51 12.31 23.59
C TYR A 926 61.71 11.75 22.79
N THR A 927 62.38 12.59 21.99
CA THR A 927 63.57 12.21 21.20
C THR A 927 64.89 12.62 21.88
N LYS A 928 66.00 11.93 21.62
CA LYS A 928 67.32 12.29 22.18
C LYS A 928 67.96 13.43 21.36
N LEU A 929 68.64 14.37 22.00
CA LEU A 929 69.59 15.27 21.32
C LEU A 929 70.90 14.54 20.98
N ASN A 930 71.43 14.75 19.78
CA ASN A 930 72.63 14.07 19.29
C ASN A 930 73.83 15.04 19.23
N GLU A 931 75.04 14.57 19.53
CA GLU A 931 76.28 15.38 19.46
C GLU A 931 76.60 15.87 18.04
N VAL A 932 76.12 15.14 17.03
CA VAL A 932 76.17 15.51 15.62
C VAL A 932 74.77 15.35 15.03
N LEU A 933 74.33 16.30 14.22
CA LEU A 933 73.04 16.21 13.52
C LEU A 933 72.99 14.96 12.63
N ASP A 934 71.95 14.15 12.80
CA ASP A 934 71.61 13.12 11.82
C ASP A 934 70.83 13.73 10.64
N GLY A 935 70.72 12.98 9.54
CA GLY A 935 69.95 13.43 8.37
C GLY A 935 68.43 13.44 8.57
N GLY A 936 67.93 13.04 9.74
CA GLY A 936 66.53 12.89 10.06
C GLY A 936 65.86 14.17 10.55
N TYR A 937 64.53 14.10 10.73
CA TYR A 937 63.72 15.18 11.28
C TYR A 937 62.81 14.62 12.37
N TYR A 938 62.76 15.30 13.51
CA TYR A 938 61.66 15.17 14.45
C TYR A 938 60.46 16.00 13.97
N ILE A 939 59.27 15.40 13.94
CA ILE A 939 58.05 16.14 13.58
C ILE A 939 57.43 16.71 14.85
N ALA A 940 57.46 18.04 14.98
CA ALA A 940 56.97 18.75 16.15
C ALA A 940 55.50 19.14 15.97
N VAL A 941 54.62 18.29 16.49
CA VAL A 941 53.17 18.48 16.41
C VAL A 941 52.73 19.60 17.36
N GLY A 942 51.90 20.54 16.87
CA GLY A 942 51.35 21.64 17.66
C GLY A 942 52.40 22.62 18.18
N ARG A 943 53.48 22.87 17.42
CA ARG A 943 54.62 23.71 17.82
C ARG A 943 55.30 23.25 19.12
N ARG A 944 55.22 21.96 19.45
CA ARG A 944 55.87 21.39 20.63
C ARG A 944 57.00 20.46 20.22
N VAL A 945 58.22 20.79 20.64
CA VAL A 945 59.39 19.92 20.44
C VAL A 945 59.66 19.18 21.73
N LYS A 946 59.53 17.84 21.70
CA LYS A 946 59.79 16.98 22.87
C LYS A 946 61.13 16.28 22.72
N PHE A 947 62.11 16.69 23.52
CA PHE A 947 63.42 16.08 23.52
C PHE A 947 63.95 15.80 24.92
N TYR A 948 65.04 15.06 25.00
CA TYR A 948 65.81 14.95 26.22
C TYR A 948 67.31 15.01 25.93
N TYR A 949 68.06 15.50 26.92
CA TYR A 949 69.51 15.48 26.93
C TYR A 949 70.00 15.13 28.35
N TRP A 950 71.28 14.81 28.49
CA TRP A 950 71.87 14.36 29.74
C TRP A 950 72.86 15.41 30.25
N GLU A 951 72.72 15.87 31.49
CA GLU A 951 73.66 16.75 32.17
C GLU A 951 74.45 15.92 33.21
N GLU A 952 75.75 15.74 32.95
CA GLU A 952 76.61 14.83 33.71
C GLU A 952 77.17 15.46 35.00
N TYR A 953 77.25 16.80 35.09
CA TYR A 953 77.88 17.51 36.21
C TYR A 953 76.86 18.07 37.19
N ASN A 954 77.25 18.18 38.47
CA ASN A 954 76.43 18.87 39.47
C ASN A 954 76.42 20.37 39.14
N VAL A 955 75.24 20.95 38.92
CA VAL A 955 75.04 22.41 38.72
C VAL A 955 75.23 23.20 40.04
N SER A 956 75.93 22.64 41.03
CA SER A 956 75.69 22.87 42.45
C SER A 956 76.28 24.13 43.09
N ASP A 957 76.69 25.14 42.32
CA ASP A 957 77.10 26.43 42.89
C ASP A 957 76.18 27.61 42.50
N ASN A 958 75.07 27.38 41.77
CA ASN A 958 74.08 28.44 41.51
C ASN A 958 72.68 27.88 41.13
N PRO A 959 71.61 28.09 41.93
CA PRO A 959 70.28 27.50 41.70
C PRO A 959 69.47 28.11 40.55
N ASP A 960 69.94 29.18 39.91
CA ASP A 960 69.20 29.95 38.89
C ASP A 960 69.68 29.72 37.45
N LYS A 961 70.31 28.58 37.15
CA LYS A 961 70.77 28.27 35.78
C LYS A 961 69.67 27.64 34.90
N TYR A 962 69.50 28.19 33.71
CA TYR A 962 68.53 27.74 32.70
C TYR A 962 69.20 26.96 31.58
N LEU A 963 68.40 26.18 30.86
CA LEU A 963 68.81 25.41 29.70
C LEU A 963 69.35 26.37 28.63
N GLU A 964 70.66 26.34 28.43
CA GLU A 964 71.28 27.13 27.37
C GLU A 964 70.99 26.48 26.03
N TYR A 965 70.24 27.18 25.17
CA TYR A 965 69.94 26.69 23.83
C TYR A 965 69.79 27.82 22.82
N LYS A 966 69.98 27.47 21.54
CA LYS A 966 69.71 28.31 20.38
C LYS A 966 68.91 27.52 19.37
N ILE A 967 67.88 28.14 18.80
CA ILE A 967 67.09 27.62 17.70
C ILE A 967 67.46 28.41 16.47
N TYR A 968 67.93 27.70 15.46
CA TYR A 968 68.33 28.24 14.17
C TYR A 968 67.30 27.93 13.10
N ASP A 969 67.10 28.87 12.16
CA ASP A 969 66.46 28.59 10.87
C ASP A 969 67.40 27.79 9.94
N LYS A 970 66.92 27.45 8.75
CA LYS A 970 67.71 26.72 7.75
C LYS A 970 68.89 27.52 7.19
N GLU A 971 68.86 28.85 7.31
CA GLU A 971 69.95 29.78 6.96
C GLU A 971 70.94 30.00 8.11
N MET A 972 70.76 29.32 9.25
CA MET A 972 71.56 29.45 10.48
C MET A 972 71.44 30.81 11.20
N ASN A 973 70.35 31.55 10.99
CA ASN A 973 70.02 32.70 11.83
C ASN A 973 69.34 32.24 13.12
N ILE A 974 69.65 32.89 14.24
CA ILE A 974 69.04 32.59 15.54
C ILE A 974 67.60 33.11 15.57
N ILE A 975 66.62 32.20 15.68
CA ILE A 975 65.20 32.51 15.89
C ILE A 975 64.90 32.70 17.37
N ALA A 976 65.48 31.86 18.22
CA ALA A 976 65.33 31.95 19.67
C ALA A 976 66.58 31.47 20.37
N SER A 977 66.95 32.11 21.47
CA SER A 977 68.07 31.71 22.30
C SER A 977 67.78 31.96 23.76
N VAL A 978 68.29 31.07 24.61
CA VAL A 978 68.33 31.20 26.07
C VAL A 978 69.79 30.96 26.49
N SER A 979 70.37 31.85 27.30
CA SER A 979 71.69 31.68 27.88
C SER A 979 71.62 30.93 29.22
N SER A 980 72.77 30.45 29.69
CA SER A 980 72.88 29.69 30.93
C SER A 980 72.45 30.44 32.22
N ASP A 981 72.34 31.77 32.17
CA ASP A 981 71.85 32.64 33.24
C ASP A 981 70.38 33.08 33.06
N GLY A 982 69.67 32.57 32.04
CA GLY A 982 68.26 32.86 31.81
C GLY A 982 67.95 34.10 30.99
N SER A 983 68.95 34.77 30.42
CA SER A 983 68.69 35.78 29.40
C SER A 983 68.13 35.12 28.14
N GLN A 984 67.05 35.68 27.59
CA GLN A 984 66.35 35.10 26.46
C GLN A 984 66.12 36.12 25.35
N THR A 985 66.24 35.70 24.10
CA THR A 985 65.97 36.53 22.93
C THR A 985 65.33 35.64 21.85
N PRO A 986 64.09 35.92 21.41
CA PRO A 986 63.18 36.99 21.83
C PRO A 986 62.69 36.82 23.29
N SER A 987 62.08 37.86 23.85
CA SER A 987 61.64 37.94 25.25
C SER A 987 60.57 36.92 25.66
N ASN A 988 60.14 36.04 24.75
CA ASN A 988 59.16 34.99 24.97
C ASN A 988 59.68 33.59 24.61
N ALA A 989 60.98 33.43 24.38
CA ALA A 989 61.58 32.11 24.24
C ALA A 989 61.38 31.30 25.55
N PRO A 990 61.07 29.99 25.46
CA PRO A 990 60.75 29.18 26.64
C PRO A 990 61.97 28.94 27.54
N LEU A 991 61.83 29.19 28.85
CA LEU A 991 62.84 28.86 29.85
C LEU A 991 62.60 27.46 30.43
N SER A 992 63.67 26.73 30.71
CA SER A 992 63.62 25.46 31.43
C SER A 992 64.82 25.35 32.35
N VAL A 993 64.65 24.87 33.57
CA VAL A 993 65.73 24.74 34.55
C VAL A 993 66.57 23.51 34.23
N ILE A 994 67.90 23.61 34.33
CA ILE A 994 68.79 22.44 34.18
C ILE A 994 68.87 21.67 35.50
N MET A 995 68.62 20.37 35.46
CA MET A 995 68.87 19.45 36.58
C MET A 995 70.00 18.49 36.22
N LYS A 996 70.75 17.98 37.20
CA LYS A 996 71.69 16.89 36.95
C LYS A 996 70.95 15.62 36.53
N GLY A 997 71.46 14.92 35.52
CA GLY A 997 70.89 13.69 34.97
C GLY A 997 70.10 13.93 33.68
N GLN A 998 69.10 13.10 33.41
CA GLN A 998 68.29 13.21 32.20
C GLN A 998 67.26 14.34 32.33
N ASN A 999 67.41 15.38 31.52
CA ASN A 999 66.45 16.47 31.40
C ASN A 999 65.51 16.18 30.24
N LYS A 1000 64.23 15.92 30.51
CA LYS A 1000 63.17 15.79 29.49
C LYS A 1000 62.47 17.13 29.35
N VAL A 1001 62.49 17.67 28.14
CA VAL A 1001 62.05 19.03 27.84
C VAL A 1001 60.97 18.98 26.76
N THR A 1002 59.84 19.62 27.04
CA THR A 1002 58.86 19.96 26.01
C THR A 1002 58.92 21.47 25.81
N LEU A 1003 59.54 21.90 24.72
CA LEU A 1003 59.53 23.31 24.36
C LEU A 1003 58.24 23.63 23.61
N ASN A 1004 57.46 24.55 24.16
CA ASN A 1004 56.34 25.15 23.47
C ASN A 1004 56.85 26.37 22.69
N LEU A 1005 56.84 26.28 21.37
CA LEU A 1005 57.33 27.34 20.47
C LEU A 1005 56.24 28.37 20.14
N THR A 1006 55.06 28.25 20.74
CA THR A 1006 53.94 29.19 20.54
C THR A 1006 54.31 30.57 21.03
N GLY A 1007 54.18 31.57 20.16
CA GLY A 1007 54.48 32.97 20.44
C GLY A 1007 55.85 33.42 19.94
N ILE A 1008 56.81 32.51 19.73
CA ILE A 1008 58.12 32.86 19.16
C ILE A 1008 57.94 33.24 17.67
N PRO A 1009 58.27 34.47 17.25
CA PRO A 1009 58.18 34.86 15.84
C PRO A 1009 59.27 34.19 15.00
N GLY A 1010 59.02 33.98 13.70
CA GLY A 1010 60.03 33.46 12.75
C GLY A 1010 59.84 32.00 12.30
N PHE A 1011 58.88 31.27 12.86
CA PHE A 1011 58.57 29.89 12.43
C PHE A 1011 57.56 29.83 11.28
N VAL A 1012 57.99 29.28 10.15
CA VAL A 1012 57.22 28.93 8.95
C VAL A 1012 56.95 27.41 8.90
N ALA A 1013 55.71 27.01 8.57
CA ALA A 1013 55.30 25.61 8.47
C ALA A 1013 56.00 24.88 7.30
N GLY A 1014 56.34 23.59 7.49
CA GLY A 1014 56.99 22.77 6.46
C GLY A 1014 58.51 22.97 6.31
N GLU A 1015 59.04 24.06 6.84
CA GLU A 1015 60.49 24.30 6.96
C GLU A 1015 61.08 23.53 8.15
N TYR A 1016 62.41 23.39 8.15
CA TYR A 1016 63.11 22.75 9.26
C TYR A 1016 63.95 23.72 10.06
N TYR A 1017 64.14 23.37 11.32
CA TYR A 1017 64.85 24.14 12.32
C TYR A 1017 65.82 23.25 13.06
N ILE A 1018 66.86 23.85 13.62
CA ILE A 1018 67.85 23.14 14.42
C ILE A 1018 67.82 23.75 15.81
N ILE A 1019 67.58 22.92 16.82
CA ILE A 1019 67.87 23.30 18.20
C ILE A 1019 69.27 22.80 18.56
N GLU A 1020 70.09 23.71 19.07
CA GLU A 1020 71.41 23.49 19.66
C GLU A 1020 71.28 23.73 21.17
N VAL A 1021 71.73 22.79 21.97
CA VAL A 1021 71.69 22.86 23.43
C VAL A 1021 73.11 22.67 23.95
N SER A 1022 73.54 23.61 24.80
CA SER A 1022 74.85 23.62 25.44
C SER A 1022 74.74 23.09 26.87
N ASN A 1023 75.66 22.21 27.25
CA ASN A 1023 75.75 21.73 28.63
C ASN A 1023 76.67 22.64 29.49
N SER A 1024 76.82 22.29 30.77
CA SER A 1024 77.64 23.05 31.73
C SER A 1024 79.13 23.20 31.37
N LYS A 1025 79.66 22.45 30.39
CA LYS A 1025 81.05 22.53 29.87
C LYS A 1025 81.16 23.18 28.49
N ASN A 1026 80.07 23.74 27.96
CA ASN A 1026 79.95 24.26 26.58
C ASN A 1026 80.07 23.18 25.50
N GLU A 1027 79.75 21.92 25.81
CA GLU A 1027 79.61 20.86 24.80
C GLU A 1027 78.20 20.96 24.19
N LEU A 1028 78.11 20.84 22.86
CA LEU A 1028 76.88 21.10 22.11
C LEU A 1028 76.20 19.81 21.67
N THR A 1029 74.89 19.77 21.80
CA THR A 1029 74.01 18.72 21.26
C THR A 1029 72.89 19.33 20.43
N TYR A 1030 72.38 18.57 19.47
CA TYR A 1030 71.52 19.11 18.43
C TYR A 1030 70.31 18.22 18.15
N LEU A 1031 69.25 18.84 17.65
CA LEU A 1031 68.12 18.15 17.03
C LEU A 1031 67.57 18.97 15.86
N ARG A 1032 67.35 18.29 14.73
CA ARG A 1032 66.62 18.86 13.60
C ARG A 1032 65.13 18.52 13.72
N PHE A 1033 64.26 19.52 13.60
CA PHE A 1033 62.82 19.33 13.65
C PHE A 1033 62.07 20.10 12.55
N LYS A 1034 60.87 19.64 12.21
CA LYS A 1034 59.91 20.33 11.33
C LYS A 1034 58.62 20.61 12.09
N LEU A 1035 57.99 21.73 11.73
CA LEU A 1035 56.66 22.11 12.20
C LEU A 1035 55.59 21.68 11.21
#